data_AF-A0A1C3EPY8-F1
#
_entry.id   AF-A0A1C3EPY8-F1
#
_cell.length_a   1.000
_cell.length_b   1.000
_cell.length_c   1.000
_cell.angle_alpha   90.00
_cell.angle_beta   90.00
_cell.angle_gamma   90.00
#
_symmetry.space_group_name_H-M   'P 1'
#
loop_
_entity.id
_entity.type
_entity.pdbx_description
1 polymer ?
#
loop_
_entity_poly.entity_id
_entity_poly.type
_entity_poly.pdbx_seq_one_letter_code
_entity_poly.pdbx_strand_id
1 'polypeptide(L)'
;MKTKLCTLLSLSLLSACGGGGGSGAQSVPPEARSHSDIPQAINVDISPRTTTVFPGETLEGSYEFFSSSIPTSLDGSSFHWETSNHTTISYNKTYTVGDDDTLVDDSIKFCVTPINRGDRKQGEQQCSEPVLIIEKPKPEPIQIVISDDKSELRLFAYDKYQNLPIDGIKYIWRTVKADYSAPVGQYYPYSRKEEGNSVEACVEKKDSGALVACSQPYTIQPIDGLAPTADVEDFGRIVKSGQTVALKYTFNDEDGDEEDTSKSLFTWYVGDQKQSNHGQTFTPDKNMALNTLKGCITPYSKTGSPKAGEETCNQRTLIYSSDPSAPEATELHISGAKFEGHKVTGSYQYFDKNHDPESNSMYEWRIHRETDTNDYEIVSHDLSYTLQKGDEGRGNTIEFCVTPHDATSPGSQTCIKEDIAWFEGKGRFDETGKVVPVLKGYPSFKSSNWESMDGGMWAFNSVNPNSPAPFDGTSVLASLFRGQPVLFCIDLNGEPNSKQNHICREMKTYSNNKLLTFDNQSFKGKLARVFDANDPTRIAFPYKVKLKVTKGGKTKTFFWPITWEQLMTLDDRDWQLFAEKYHHGVVDYVKMKPIDAQKFCSNYYRNGTFPMMRETGDWVPNRPTFFDYEAPDVLRWGPNRKIYANGVYFQGEMVGGKRAHIDTKYLFSCVSRSEDTN
;
A
#
# COMPACT_ATOMS: atom_id res chain seq x y z
N MET A 1 61.12 43.58 39.26
CA MET A 1 62.49 43.41 39.81
C MET A 1 63.44 43.99 38.78
N LYS A 2 64.03 45.15 39.08
CA LYS A 2 65.47 45.29 39.40
C LYS A 2 66.31 45.23 38.11
N THR A 3 67.13 46.20 37.71
CA THR A 3 67.61 47.48 38.30
C THR A 3 68.51 48.07 37.19
N LYS A 4 68.45 49.39 36.90
CA LYS A 4 69.44 50.41 37.34
C LYS A 4 70.87 50.19 36.80
N LEU A 5 71.67 51.18 36.42
CA LEU A 5 71.59 52.64 36.45
C LEU A 5 73.02 53.13 36.13
N CYS A 6 73.14 54.20 35.33
CA CYS A 6 74.16 55.27 35.35
C CYS A 6 75.67 54.88 35.39
N THR A 7 76.63 55.74 35.04
CA THR A 7 76.80 57.11 35.53
C THR A 7 78.01 57.74 34.82
N LEU A 8 77.79 58.94 34.25
CA LEU A 8 78.60 60.16 34.44
C LEU A 8 80.02 60.28 33.86
N LEU A 9 80.22 61.26 32.96
CA LEU A 9 80.82 62.63 33.14
C LEU A 9 82.31 62.59 32.72
N SER A 10 82.96 63.60 32.14
CA SER A 10 82.77 65.05 32.01
C SER A 10 83.79 65.55 30.98
N LEU A 11 83.38 66.34 29.98
CA LEU A 11 83.63 67.79 29.81
C LEU A 11 85.04 68.34 30.07
N SER A 12 85.61 68.97 29.03
CA SER A 12 86.20 70.34 28.98
C SER A 12 87.19 70.43 27.80
N LEU A 13 87.41 71.52 27.05
CA LEU A 13 86.74 72.79 26.73
C LEU A 13 87.63 73.50 25.67
N LEU A 14 87.08 74.52 24.99
CA LEU A 14 87.75 75.67 24.31
C LEU A 14 88.24 75.46 22.85
N SER A 15 87.56 76.02 21.84
CA SER A 15 87.59 77.42 21.30
C SER A 15 88.80 77.66 20.37
N ALA A 16 88.73 78.26 19.18
CA ALA A 16 87.69 78.84 18.33
C ALA A 16 88.32 78.94 16.92
N CYS A 17 87.52 78.93 15.85
CA CYS A 17 87.99 79.33 14.52
C CYS A 17 87.09 80.47 14.02
N GLY A 18 87.69 81.63 13.80
CA GLY A 18 87.05 82.78 13.18
C GLY A 18 88.07 83.44 12.26
N GLY A 19 87.65 83.70 11.02
CA GLY A 19 88.40 84.45 10.01
C GLY A 19 88.03 83.95 8.62
N GLY A 20 87.67 84.78 7.65
CA GLY A 20 87.76 86.23 7.52
C GLY A 20 87.76 86.54 6.03
N GLY A 21 87.36 87.75 5.63
CA GLY A 21 87.43 88.18 4.24
C GLY A 21 87.85 89.65 4.16
N GLY A 22 88.78 89.96 3.25
CA GLY A 22 89.06 91.34 2.83
C GLY A 22 90.52 91.68 2.51
N SER A 23 90.92 91.34 1.28
CA SER A 23 91.90 91.97 0.37
C SER A 23 92.73 93.22 0.80
N GLY A 24 94.02 93.22 0.40
CA GLY A 24 94.83 94.44 0.24
C GLY A 24 96.26 94.15 -0.22
N ALA A 25 96.60 94.62 -1.43
CA ALA A 25 97.83 94.36 -2.18
C ALA A 25 99.08 95.08 -1.65
N GLN A 26 100.28 94.51 -1.90
CA GLN A 26 101.48 95.24 -2.32
C GLN A 26 102.61 94.30 -2.82
N SER A 27 103.56 94.91 -3.51
CA SER A 27 104.40 94.43 -4.61
C SER A 27 105.84 94.02 -4.27
N VAL A 28 106.46 93.29 -5.22
CA VAL A 28 107.91 93.20 -5.61
C VAL A 28 108.63 91.84 -5.33
N PRO A 29 109.33 91.21 -6.32
CA PRO A 29 109.94 89.86 -6.29
C PRO A 29 111.50 89.93 -6.15
N PRO A 30 112.36 88.94 -6.51
CA PRO A 30 112.28 87.47 -6.67
C PRO A 30 113.40 86.71 -5.90
N GLU A 31 113.38 85.36 -5.84
CA GLU A 31 114.57 84.51 -6.10
C GLU A 31 114.23 83.00 -6.04
N ALA A 32 114.68 82.28 -7.06
CA ALA A 32 114.44 80.86 -7.26
C ALA A 32 115.34 79.99 -6.38
N ARG A 33 114.71 79.09 -5.60
CA ARG A 33 115.28 77.82 -5.13
C ARG A 33 114.27 76.71 -5.40
N SER A 34 114.73 75.63 -6.03
CA SER A 34 113.96 74.44 -6.37
C SER A 34 113.36 73.77 -5.13
N HIS A 35 112.04 73.72 -5.05
CA HIS A 35 111.28 72.85 -4.17
C HIS A 35 110.05 72.37 -4.96
N SER A 36 110.02 71.09 -5.39
CA SER A 36 108.76 70.48 -5.82
C SER A 36 107.82 70.42 -4.63
N ASP A 37 106.56 70.79 -4.79
CA ASP A 37 105.56 70.62 -3.74
C ASP A 37 105.26 69.14 -3.53
N ILE A 38 104.63 68.83 -2.40
CA ILE A 38 104.13 67.50 -2.10
C ILE A 38 102.93 67.23 -3.04
N PRO A 39 102.90 66.13 -3.80
CA PRO A 39 101.82 65.86 -4.75
C PRO A 39 100.48 65.61 -4.02
N GLN A 40 99.36 65.88 -4.67
CA GLN A 40 98.03 65.76 -4.10
C GLN A 40 97.13 64.90 -4.99
N ALA A 41 96.31 64.05 -4.36
CA ALA A 41 95.19 63.38 -5.00
C ALA A 41 93.91 64.05 -4.49
N ILE A 42 93.12 64.61 -5.40
CA ILE A 42 91.83 65.22 -5.07
C ILE A 42 90.71 64.52 -5.82
N ASN A 43 89.46 64.76 -5.44
CA ASN A 43 88.29 64.12 -6.05
C ASN A 43 88.38 62.59 -6.05
N VAL A 44 88.92 62.02 -4.96
CA VAL A 44 88.96 60.56 -4.77
C VAL A 44 87.54 60.04 -4.58
N ASP A 45 87.08 59.20 -5.50
CA ASP A 45 85.68 58.81 -5.59
C ASP A 45 85.52 57.42 -6.21
N ILE A 46 84.37 56.80 -6.01
CA ILE A 46 84.05 55.46 -6.49
C ILE A 46 83.01 55.54 -7.62
N SER A 47 83.26 54.82 -8.71
CA SER A 47 82.36 54.67 -9.84
C SER A 47 81.77 53.24 -9.89
N PRO A 48 80.44 53.10 -10.08
CA PRO A 48 79.44 54.17 -10.11
C PRO A 48 79.28 54.84 -8.74
N ARG A 49 78.93 56.13 -8.73
CA ARG A 49 78.64 56.86 -7.47
C ARG A 49 77.44 56.22 -6.79
N THR A 50 77.69 55.54 -5.68
CA THR A 50 76.66 54.88 -4.87
C THR A 50 77.01 54.98 -3.40
N THR A 51 76.01 54.93 -2.53
CA THR A 51 76.20 54.81 -1.08
C THR A 51 76.16 53.36 -0.61
N THR A 52 75.68 52.44 -1.46
CA THR A 52 75.54 51.01 -1.16
C THR A 52 75.92 50.14 -2.35
N VAL A 53 76.46 48.95 -2.09
CA VAL A 53 76.84 47.98 -3.12
C VAL A 53 76.45 46.57 -2.67
N PHE A 54 76.10 45.70 -3.61
CA PHE A 54 75.82 44.29 -3.31
C PHE A 54 77.05 43.40 -3.53
N PRO A 55 77.17 42.27 -2.81
CA PRO A 55 78.12 41.20 -3.14
C PRO A 55 78.11 40.85 -4.65
N GLY A 56 79.28 40.70 -5.26
CA GLY A 56 79.48 40.39 -6.68
C GLY A 56 79.53 41.60 -7.62
N GLU A 57 79.18 42.81 -7.17
CA GLU A 57 79.31 44.03 -7.99
C GLU A 57 80.76 44.54 -8.03
N THR A 58 81.14 45.14 -9.16
CA THR A 58 82.50 45.68 -9.38
C THR A 58 82.49 47.20 -9.36
N LEU A 59 83.34 47.77 -8.51
CA LEU A 59 83.55 49.20 -8.34
C LEU A 59 84.91 49.61 -8.91
N GLU A 60 85.03 50.83 -9.44
CA GLU A 60 86.29 51.42 -9.87
C GLU A 60 86.58 52.72 -9.13
N GLY A 61 87.76 52.81 -8.52
CA GLY A 61 88.23 54.02 -7.88
C GLY A 61 88.71 55.05 -8.90
N SER A 62 88.42 56.31 -8.67
CA SER A 62 88.81 57.44 -9.53
C SER A 62 89.38 58.57 -8.66
N TYR A 63 90.29 59.37 -9.24
CA TYR A 63 90.90 60.52 -8.57
C TYR A 63 91.55 61.43 -9.61
N GLU A 64 91.77 62.70 -9.25
CA GLU A 64 92.56 63.66 -10.00
C GLU A 64 93.91 63.87 -9.31
N PHE A 65 94.99 63.77 -10.07
CA PHE A 65 96.36 63.90 -9.56
C PHE A 65 96.94 65.27 -9.88
N PHE A 66 97.45 65.97 -8.87
CA PHE A 66 98.09 67.28 -8.99
C PHE A 66 99.52 67.23 -8.44
N SER A 67 100.47 67.65 -9.26
CA SER A 67 101.89 67.69 -8.93
C SER A 67 102.58 68.83 -9.68
N SER A 68 103.50 69.53 -9.01
CA SER A 68 104.39 70.55 -9.59
C SER A 68 105.80 69.99 -9.84
N SER A 69 105.91 68.67 -10.05
CA SER A 69 107.15 67.91 -10.20
C SER A 69 107.86 68.15 -11.53
N ILE A 70 109.19 68.01 -11.52
CA ILE A 70 110.01 68.07 -12.74
C ILE A 70 111.00 66.88 -12.71
N PRO A 71 110.91 65.89 -13.62
CA PRO A 71 109.94 65.76 -14.73
C PRO A 71 108.62 65.08 -14.29
N THR A 72 107.49 65.60 -14.79
CA THR A 72 106.12 65.07 -14.54
C THR A 72 105.91 63.62 -15.00
N SER A 73 106.77 63.08 -15.88
CA SER A 73 106.67 61.71 -16.39
C SER A 73 106.93 60.61 -15.34
N LEU A 74 107.39 60.99 -14.15
CA LEU A 74 107.66 60.07 -13.03
C LEU A 74 106.60 60.13 -11.92
N ASP A 75 105.52 60.87 -12.14
CA ASP A 75 104.37 60.91 -11.24
C ASP A 75 103.61 59.58 -11.27
N GLY A 76 103.17 59.13 -10.10
CA GLY A 76 102.33 57.94 -9.97
C GLY A 76 101.52 58.00 -8.69
N SER A 77 100.62 57.04 -8.50
CA SER A 77 99.92 56.87 -7.23
C SER A 77 99.91 55.41 -6.84
N SER A 78 100.01 55.14 -5.55
CA SER A 78 99.58 53.86 -4.99
C SER A 78 98.15 54.02 -4.50
N PHE A 79 97.32 53.03 -4.77
CA PHE A 79 95.94 53.02 -4.29
C PHE A 79 95.57 51.64 -3.77
N HIS A 80 94.61 51.61 -2.87
CA HIS A 80 94.07 50.39 -2.32
C HIS A 80 92.62 50.60 -1.87
N TRP A 81 91.92 49.48 -1.72
CA TRP A 81 90.61 49.41 -1.10
C TRP A 81 90.80 48.94 0.34
N GLU A 82 90.10 49.57 1.27
CA GLU A 82 90.06 49.17 2.68
C GLU A 82 88.65 49.14 3.24
N THR A 83 88.43 48.30 4.25
CA THR A 83 87.19 48.21 5.03
C THR A 83 87.12 49.28 6.13
N SER A 84 86.00 49.34 6.87
CA SER A 84 85.81 50.33 7.95
C SER A 84 86.84 50.21 9.08
N ASN A 85 87.42 49.01 9.25
CA ASN A 85 88.49 48.73 10.22
C ASN A 85 89.90 48.92 9.64
N HIS A 86 90.05 49.57 8.48
CA HIS A 86 91.32 49.82 7.77
C HIS A 86 92.06 48.56 7.30
N THR A 87 91.36 47.43 7.13
CA THR A 87 91.97 46.25 6.52
C THR A 87 92.02 46.41 5.02
N THR A 88 93.21 46.32 4.42
CA THR A 88 93.36 46.39 2.96
C THR A 88 92.85 45.12 2.28
N ILE A 89 91.91 45.28 1.34
CA ILE A 89 91.24 44.18 0.64
C ILE A 89 91.64 44.08 -0.85
N SER A 90 92.16 45.14 -1.45
CA SER A 90 92.64 45.12 -2.84
C SER A 90 93.64 46.25 -3.10
N TYR A 91 94.63 46.01 -3.95
CA TYR A 91 95.56 47.04 -4.47
C TYR A 91 95.26 47.42 -5.94
N ASN A 92 94.18 46.89 -6.50
CA ASN A 92 93.75 47.20 -7.86
C ASN A 92 92.85 48.44 -7.87
N LYS A 93 92.82 49.13 -9.02
CA LYS A 93 91.96 50.30 -9.20
C LYS A 93 90.48 49.90 -9.18
N THR A 94 90.17 48.70 -9.64
CA THR A 94 88.85 48.06 -9.54
C THR A 94 88.79 47.06 -8.40
N TYR A 95 87.64 46.95 -7.74
CA TYR A 95 87.36 45.93 -6.72
C TYR A 95 85.98 45.30 -6.95
N THR A 96 85.95 43.97 -7.01
CA THR A 96 84.71 43.19 -7.01
C THR A 96 84.44 42.72 -5.60
N VAL A 97 83.29 43.09 -5.04
CA VAL A 97 82.89 42.63 -3.71
C VAL A 97 82.69 41.12 -3.76
N GLY A 98 83.32 40.36 -2.86
CA GLY A 98 83.18 38.91 -2.82
C GLY A 98 81.72 38.47 -2.63
N ASP A 99 81.32 37.36 -3.28
CA ASP A 99 79.98 36.77 -3.16
C ASP A 99 79.79 35.98 -1.83
N ASP A 100 80.77 35.98 -0.94
CA ASP A 100 80.83 35.15 0.26
C ASP A 100 80.19 35.78 1.51
N ASP A 101 79.47 36.89 1.33
CA ASP A 101 78.80 37.71 2.35
C ASP A 101 79.71 38.19 3.50
N THR A 102 81.04 37.99 3.40
CA THR A 102 81.98 38.24 4.49
C THR A 102 82.10 39.71 4.88
N LEU A 103 81.78 40.61 3.94
CA LEU A 103 81.86 42.06 4.11
C LEU A 103 80.47 42.72 4.20
N VAL A 104 79.39 41.96 4.27
CA VAL A 104 78.02 42.50 4.45
C VAL A 104 77.95 43.25 5.79
N ASP A 105 77.28 44.40 5.78
CA ASP A 105 77.20 45.39 6.86
C ASP A 105 78.51 46.13 7.18
N ASP A 106 79.60 45.86 6.44
CA ASP A 106 80.82 46.65 6.48
C ASP A 106 80.83 47.70 5.35
N SER A 107 81.65 48.73 5.49
CA SER A 107 81.84 49.76 4.48
C SER A 107 83.25 49.76 3.92
N ILE A 108 83.39 50.00 2.62
CA ILE A 108 84.67 50.05 1.93
C ILE A 108 84.97 51.45 1.40
N LYS A 109 86.26 51.79 1.36
CA LYS A 109 86.78 53.05 0.82
C LYS A 109 87.87 52.77 -0.19
N PHE A 110 87.96 53.63 -1.21
CA PHE A 110 89.09 53.66 -2.12
C PHE A 110 90.05 54.76 -1.68
N CYS A 111 91.27 54.37 -1.30
CA CYS A 111 92.29 55.27 -0.79
C CYS A 111 93.42 55.41 -1.80
N VAL A 112 93.86 56.65 -2.03
CA VAL A 112 94.90 57.00 -2.99
C VAL A 112 95.99 57.80 -2.29
N THR A 113 97.22 57.37 -2.49
CA THR A 113 98.41 58.07 -2.01
C THR A 113 99.25 58.51 -3.21
N PRO A 114 99.31 59.82 -3.50
CA PRO A 114 100.04 60.35 -4.64
C PRO A 114 101.55 60.36 -4.39
N ILE A 115 102.36 59.99 -5.38
CA ILE A 115 103.81 59.83 -5.25
C ILE A 115 104.52 60.49 -6.45
N ASN A 116 105.44 61.39 -6.17
CA ASN A 116 106.42 61.87 -7.14
C ASN A 116 107.69 61.01 -7.00
N ARG A 117 107.97 60.13 -7.97
CA ARG A 117 109.15 59.25 -7.92
C ARG A 117 110.46 59.97 -8.25
N GLY A 118 110.40 61.13 -8.94
CA GLY A 118 111.57 61.95 -9.25
C GLY A 118 112.24 62.52 -8.01
N ASP A 119 111.44 63.08 -7.09
CA ASP A 119 111.93 63.74 -5.86
C ASP A 119 111.72 62.92 -4.57
N ARG A 120 111.22 61.68 -4.69
CA ARG A 120 110.87 60.79 -3.55
C ARG A 120 109.95 61.45 -2.52
N LYS A 121 109.00 62.27 -2.97
CA LYS A 121 107.99 62.91 -2.11
C LYS A 121 106.66 62.18 -2.23
N GLN A 122 106.06 61.88 -1.09
CA GLN A 122 104.77 61.21 -0.96
C GLN A 122 103.77 62.19 -0.36
N GLY A 123 102.61 62.33 -1.01
CA GLY A 123 101.51 63.13 -0.49
C GLY A 123 100.68 62.41 0.54
N GLU A 124 99.83 63.19 1.21
CA GLU A 124 98.88 62.63 2.15
C GLU A 124 97.87 61.73 1.43
N GLN A 125 97.56 60.59 2.06
CA GLN A 125 96.54 59.68 1.58
C GLN A 125 95.17 60.36 1.64
N GLN A 126 94.40 60.28 0.56
CA GLN A 126 93.02 60.72 0.50
C GLN A 126 92.14 59.52 0.14
N CYS A 127 91.03 59.37 0.84
CA CYS A 127 90.09 58.27 0.63
C CYS A 127 88.74 58.80 0.18
N SER A 128 88.02 58.00 -0.61
CA SER A 128 86.64 58.28 -0.96
C SER A 128 85.71 58.26 0.26
N GLU A 129 84.50 58.78 0.07
CA GLU A 129 83.38 58.46 0.98
C GLU A 129 83.16 56.94 1.04
N PRO A 130 82.75 56.39 2.19
CA PRO A 130 82.52 54.95 2.35
C PRO A 130 81.28 54.48 1.60
N VAL A 131 81.36 53.30 0.99
CA VAL A 131 80.23 52.59 0.40
C VAL A 131 79.89 51.39 1.29
N LEU A 132 78.64 51.31 1.76
CA LEU A 132 78.17 50.22 2.61
C LEU A 132 77.84 48.98 1.76
N ILE A 133 78.33 47.81 2.15
CA ILE A 133 77.95 46.55 1.50
C ILE A 133 76.70 46.02 2.20
N ILE A 134 75.63 45.81 1.44
CA ILE A 134 74.33 45.36 1.98
C ILE A 134 73.97 43.95 1.49
N GLU A 135 73.27 43.17 2.33
CA GLU A 135 72.80 41.82 1.97
C GLU A 135 71.91 41.89 0.71
N LYS A 136 72.08 40.96 -0.23
CA LYS A 136 71.14 40.84 -1.37
C LYS A 136 69.74 40.50 -0.84
N PRO A 137 68.66 41.12 -1.33
CA PRO A 137 67.31 40.79 -0.91
C PRO A 137 66.99 39.30 -1.16
N LYS A 138 66.52 38.61 -0.12
CA LYS A 138 66.07 37.20 -0.22
C LYS A 138 64.84 37.10 -1.14
N PRO A 139 64.73 36.06 -1.98
CA PRO A 139 63.57 35.89 -2.85
C PRO A 139 62.27 35.73 -2.04
N GLU A 140 61.20 36.37 -2.54
CA GLU A 140 59.90 36.50 -1.87
C GLU A 140 59.10 35.18 -1.87
N PRO A 141 58.37 34.83 -0.79
CA PRO A 141 57.65 33.56 -0.70
C PRO A 141 56.37 33.56 -1.55
N ILE A 142 56.25 32.57 -2.45
CA ILE A 142 55.11 32.38 -3.34
C ILE A 142 54.01 31.56 -2.65
N GLN A 143 52.75 32.01 -2.75
CA GLN A 143 51.58 31.25 -2.31
C GLN A 143 50.82 30.68 -3.51
N ILE A 144 50.46 29.40 -3.44
CA ILE A 144 49.67 28.70 -4.46
C ILE A 144 48.33 28.30 -3.83
N VAL A 145 47.23 28.73 -4.44
CA VAL A 145 45.87 28.37 -4.03
C VAL A 145 45.21 27.54 -5.14
N ILE A 146 44.61 26.43 -4.72
CA ILE A 146 43.76 25.59 -5.56
C ILE A 146 42.31 25.98 -5.26
N SER A 147 41.58 26.36 -6.30
CA SER A 147 40.12 26.50 -6.28
C SER A 147 39.51 25.30 -6.97
N ASP A 148 38.46 24.72 -6.38
CA ASP A 148 37.73 23.60 -6.97
C ASP A 148 36.33 24.07 -7.40
N ASP A 149 36.00 23.86 -8.67
CA ASP A 149 34.67 24.14 -9.23
C ASP A 149 33.79 22.88 -9.38
N LYS A 150 34.18 21.78 -8.73
CA LYS A 150 33.50 20.47 -8.70
C LYS A 150 33.60 19.65 -10.00
N SER A 151 34.54 20.00 -10.88
CA SER A 151 34.90 19.20 -12.06
C SER A 151 36.28 19.55 -12.63
N GLU A 152 36.80 20.73 -12.26
CA GLU A 152 38.08 21.26 -12.69
C GLU A 152 38.73 22.01 -11.52
N LEU A 153 40.00 21.68 -11.24
CA LEU A 153 40.79 22.45 -10.29
C LEU A 153 41.48 23.61 -11.02
N ARG A 154 41.42 24.80 -10.43
CA ARG A 154 42.01 26.03 -10.94
C ARG A 154 43.09 26.56 -10.03
N LEU A 155 44.18 27.01 -10.65
CA LEU A 155 45.34 27.52 -9.93
C LEU A 155 45.44 29.03 -9.94
N PHE A 156 45.74 29.57 -8.77
CA PHE A 156 46.15 30.96 -8.59
C PHE A 156 47.48 30.97 -7.84
N ALA A 157 48.54 31.44 -8.50
CA ALA A 157 49.83 31.71 -7.86
C ALA A 157 50.00 33.22 -7.75
N TYR A 158 50.20 33.69 -6.52
CA TYR A 158 50.35 35.11 -6.24
C TYR A 158 51.49 35.33 -5.25
N ASP A 159 52.05 36.52 -5.32
CA ASP A 159 52.97 37.00 -4.30
C ASP A 159 52.23 37.13 -2.95
N LYS A 160 52.76 36.52 -1.89
CA LYS A 160 52.09 36.45 -0.58
C LYS A 160 51.87 37.83 0.07
N TYR A 161 52.68 38.83 -0.27
CA TYR A 161 52.65 40.15 0.37
C TYR A 161 52.05 41.24 -0.53
N GLN A 162 52.23 41.13 -1.85
CA GLN A 162 51.71 42.10 -2.83
C GLN A 162 50.38 41.65 -3.46
N ASN A 163 50.03 40.36 -3.35
CA ASN A 163 48.84 39.75 -3.95
C ASN A 163 48.75 39.97 -5.48
N LEU A 164 49.90 40.01 -6.16
CA LEU A 164 50.02 40.22 -7.59
C LEU A 164 50.34 38.90 -8.34
N PRO A 165 49.88 38.72 -9.59
CA PRO A 165 50.26 37.58 -10.43
C PRO A 165 51.77 37.57 -10.73
N ILE A 166 52.38 36.39 -10.73
CA ILE A 166 53.81 36.22 -10.98
C ILE A 166 54.04 36.00 -12.48
N ASP A 167 54.94 36.79 -13.09
CA ASP A 167 55.35 36.61 -14.49
C ASP A 167 56.54 35.62 -14.61
N GLY A 168 56.73 35.02 -15.79
CA GLY A 168 57.86 34.13 -16.06
C GLY A 168 57.77 32.71 -15.47
N ILE A 169 56.61 32.30 -14.95
CA ILE A 169 56.37 30.96 -14.36
C ILE A 169 55.48 30.06 -15.22
N LYS A 170 55.65 28.73 -15.06
CA LYS A 170 54.85 27.67 -15.68
C LYS A 170 54.21 26.81 -14.58
N TYR A 171 52.96 26.40 -14.78
CA TYR A 171 52.21 25.55 -13.84
C TYR A 171 52.32 24.07 -14.20
N ILE A 172 52.50 23.22 -13.20
CA ILE A 172 52.57 21.76 -13.34
C ILE A 172 51.82 21.10 -12.18
N TRP A 173 51.01 20.09 -12.48
CA TRP A 173 50.36 19.26 -11.46
C TRP A 173 51.19 18.02 -11.15
N ARG A 174 51.07 17.48 -9.94
CA ARG A 174 51.72 16.23 -9.50
C ARG A 174 50.71 15.40 -8.73
N THR A 175 50.62 14.11 -9.05
CA THR A 175 49.82 13.15 -8.28
C THR A 175 50.71 12.49 -7.23
N VAL A 176 50.22 12.32 -6.00
CA VAL A 176 51.01 11.72 -4.90
C VAL A 176 51.18 10.20 -5.08
N LYS A 177 50.38 9.57 -5.96
CA LYS A 177 50.57 8.20 -6.43
C LYS A 177 50.94 8.22 -7.92
N ALA A 178 52.09 7.62 -8.23
CA ALA A 178 52.79 7.73 -9.50
C ALA A 178 52.05 7.10 -10.70
N ASP A 179 52.46 7.55 -11.89
CA ASP A 179 52.19 6.99 -13.24
C ASP A 179 51.09 7.64 -14.11
N TYR A 180 50.80 8.93 -13.93
CA TYR A 180 50.13 9.73 -14.96
C TYR A 180 50.95 10.96 -15.36
N SER A 181 51.06 11.22 -16.67
CA SER A 181 51.61 12.48 -17.18
C SER A 181 50.64 13.61 -16.83
N ALA A 182 50.91 14.28 -15.71
CA ALA A 182 50.04 15.33 -15.22
C ALA A 182 49.93 16.50 -16.23
N PRO A 183 48.75 17.10 -16.38
CA PRO A 183 48.53 18.16 -17.33
C PRO A 183 49.40 19.38 -16.99
N VAL A 184 49.88 20.03 -18.05
CA VAL A 184 50.61 21.30 -17.96
C VAL A 184 49.62 22.42 -18.24
N GLY A 185 49.38 23.29 -17.26
CA GLY A 185 48.42 24.38 -17.38
C GLY A 185 47.84 24.83 -16.05
N GLN A 186 47.03 25.89 -16.09
CA GLN A 186 46.33 26.42 -14.90
C GLN A 186 45.15 25.55 -14.43
N TYR A 187 44.79 24.53 -15.22
CA TYR A 187 43.60 23.71 -15.05
C TYR A 187 43.98 22.24 -14.90
N TYR A 188 43.34 21.54 -13.97
CA TYR A 188 43.38 20.08 -13.84
C TYR A 188 41.94 19.56 -13.95
N PRO A 189 41.51 19.11 -15.14
CA PRO A 189 40.25 18.41 -15.26
C PRO A 189 40.36 17.04 -14.59
N TYR A 190 39.36 16.66 -13.81
CA TYR A 190 39.33 15.35 -13.15
C TYR A 190 37.98 14.67 -13.34
N SER A 191 37.99 13.35 -13.25
CA SER A 191 36.78 12.51 -13.32
C SER A 191 36.39 11.97 -11.94
N ARG A 192 35.16 11.44 -11.83
CA ARG A 192 34.67 10.77 -10.61
C ARG A 192 35.63 9.70 -10.06
N LYS A 193 36.33 8.99 -10.94
CA LYS A 193 37.31 7.94 -10.57
C LYS A 193 38.54 8.47 -9.82
N GLU A 194 38.78 9.77 -9.87
CA GLU A 194 39.91 10.42 -9.20
C GLU A 194 39.51 11.01 -7.85
N GLU A 195 38.25 10.90 -7.44
CA GLU A 195 37.81 11.32 -6.11
C GLU A 195 38.66 10.67 -5.01
N GLY A 196 39.08 11.47 -4.02
CA GLY A 196 39.91 11.00 -2.92
C GLY A 196 41.40 10.87 -3.25
N ASN A 197 41.81 11.00 -4.52
CA ASN A 197 43.22 11.14 -4.86
C ASN A 197 43.73 12.53 -4.44
N SER A 198 45.00 12.58 -4.05
CA SER A 198 45.69 13.83 -3.69
C SER A 198 46.54 14.33 -4.84
N VAL A 199 46.33 15.59 -5.21
CA VAL A 199 47.09 16.31 -6.22
C VAL A 199 47.76 17.55 -5.62
N GLU A 200 48.96 17.83 -6.06
CA GLU A 200 49.71 19.04 -5.71
C GLU A 200 49.95 19.86 -6.96
N ALA A 201 49.87 21.17 -6.82
CA ALA A 201 50.21 22.08 -7.90
C ALA A 201 51.52 22.79 -7.63
N CYS A 202 52.42 22.75 -8.60
CA CYS A 202 53.74 23.31 -8.52
C CYS A 202 53.94 24.37 -9.61
N VAL A 203 54.80 25.35 -9.32
CA VAL A 203 55.24 26.35 -10.29
C VAL A 203 56.74 26.22 -10.55
N GLU A 204 57.12 26.28 -11.82
CA GLU A 204 58.49 26.19 -12.32
C GLU A 204 58.86 27.46 -13.09
N LYS A 205 60.14 27.82 -13.13
CA LYS A 205 60.62 28.92 -13.99
C LYS A 205 60.50 28.54 -15.47
N LYS A 206 59.95 29.41 -16.33
CA LYS A 206 59.77 29.14 -17.77
C LYS A 206 61.08 28.82 -18.49
N ASP A 207 62.17 29.51 -18.12
CA ASP A 207 63.43 29.42 -18.86
C ASP A 207 64.32 28.24 -18.43
N SER A 208 64.24 27.85 -17.15
CA SER A 208 65.14 26.83 -16.57
C SER A 208 64.43 25.55 -16.13
N GLY A 209 63.10 25.52 -16.08
CA GLY A 209 62.33 24.40 -15.53
C GLY A 209 62.58 24.15 -14.04
N ALA A 210 63.23 25.07 -13.32
CA ALA A 210 63.53 24.89 -11.91
C ALA A 210 62.26 25.04 -11.07
N LEU A 211 62.00 24.06 -10.21
CA LEU A 211 60.90 24.08 -9.23
C LEU A 211 61.05 25.27 -8.28
N VAL A 212 60.00 26.07 -8.18
CA VAL A 212 59.98 27.28 -7.35
C VAL A 212 59.19 27.04 -6.06
N ALA A 213 57.95 26.55 -6.17
CA ALA A 213 57.09 26.26 -5.03
C ALA A 213 56.01 25.24 -5.41
N CYS A 214 55.41 24.58 -4.41
CA CYS A 214 54.24 23.70 -4.55
C CYS A 214 53.17 24.05 -3.51
N SER A 215 51.90 23.77 -3.84
CA SER A 215 50.78 23.85 -2.91
C SER A 215 50.86 22.73 -1.87
N GLN A 216 50.06 22.83 -0.81
CA GLN A 216 49.72 21.65 -0.03
C GLN A 216 48.91 20.67 -0.90
N PRO A 217 48.99 19.35 -0.66
CA PRO A 217 48.19 18.37 -1.38
C PRO A 217 46.70 18.63 -1.18
N TYR A 218 45.99 18.71 -2.30
CA TYR A 218 44.54 18.84 -2.37
C TYR A 218 43.91 17.49 -2.66
N THR A 219 42.99 17.05 -1.82
CA THR A 219 42.20 15.83 -2.05
C THR A 219 41.00 16.19 -2.90
N ILE A 220 40.90 15.56 -4.07
CA ILE A 220 39.80 15.78 -5.02
C ILE A 220 38.46 15.47 -4.33
N GLN A 221 37.56 16.45 -4.36
CA GLN A 221 36.23 16.35 -3.76
C GLN A 221 35.26 15.59 -4.68
N PRO A 222 34.20 14.98 -4.13
CA PRO A 222 33.16 14.35 -4.93
C PRO A 222 32.51 15.35 -5.89
N ILE A 223 32.19 14.86 -7.10
CA ILE A 223 31.40 15.59 -8.09
C ILE A 223 29.92 15.47 -7.73
N ASP A 224 29.19 16.58 -7.77
CA ASP A 224 27.74 16.57 -7.52
C ASP A 224 27.01 15.83 -8.67
N GLY A 225 26.12 14.93 -8.30
CA GLY A 225 25.51 13.94 -9.19
C GLY A 225 24.12 13.52 -8.73
N LEU A 226 23.70 12.34 -9.19
CA LEU A 226 22.47 11.70 -8.73
C LEU A 226 22.79 10.71 -7.60
N ALA A 227 21.83 10.46 -6.72
CA ALA A 227 21.99 9.44 -5.70
C ALA A 227 21.82 8.04 -6.33
N PRO A 228 22.53 7.01 -5.86
CA PRO A 228 22.36 5.66 -6.38
C PRO A 228 20.98 5.10 -6.06
N THR A 229 20.52 4.18 -6.88
CA THR A 229 19.27 3.43 -6.70
C THR A 229 19.54 1.93 -6.69
N ALA A 230 18.58 1.15 -6.18
CA ALA A 230 18.69 -0.30 -6.16
C ALA A 230 17.35 -0.95 -6.49
N ASP A 231 17.36 -1.87 -7.43
CA ASP A 231 16.21 -2.73 -7.74
C ASP A 231 16.32 -4.03 -6.94
N VAL A 232 15.39 -4.26 -6.02
CA VAL A 232 15.42 -5.42 -5.11
C VAL A 232 14.53 -6.54 -5.64
N GLU A 233 15.09 -7.75 -5.78
CA GLU A 233 14.32 -8.93 -6.20
C GLU A 233 13.49 -9.53 -5.06
N ASP A 234 12.32 -10.05 -5.39
CA ASP A 234 11.53 -10.87 -4.48
C ASP A 234 12.22 -12.21 -4.20
N PHE A 235 11.89 -12.84 -3.07
CA PHE A 235 12.49 -14.12 -2.70
C PHE A 235 12.06 -15.22 -3.67
N GLY A 236 12.99 -15.69 -4.52
CA GLY A 236 12.71 -16.73 -5.53
C GLY A 236 12.41 -18.14 -4.99
N ARG A 237 12.32 -18.33 -3.67
CA ARG A 237 11.96 -19.59 -3.03
C ARG A 237 11.08 -19.36 -1.80
N ILE A 238 10.33 -20.39 -1.42
CA ILE A 238 9.57 -20.41 -0.17
C ILE A 238 10.52 -20.15 1.01
N VAL A 239 10.17 -19.19 1.85
CA VAL A 239 10.93 -18.83 3.04
C VAL A 239 10.42 -19.67 4.20
N LYS A 240 11.28 -20.51 4.79
CA LYS A 240 10.99 -21.25 6.03
C LYS A 240 11.82 -20.72 7.19
N SER A 241 11.31 -20.81 8.40
CA SER A 241 12.10 -20.55 9.61
C SER A 241 13.31 -21.49 9.68
N GLY A 242 14.42 -21.02 10.26
CA GLY A 242 15.70 -21.72 10.27
C GLY A 242 16.44 -21.79 8.94
N GLN A 243 15.85 -21.36 7.81
CA GLN A 243 16.53 -21.32 6.51
C GLN A 243 17.04 -19.91 6.19
N THR A 244 18.35 -19.79 5.92
CA THR A 244 18.96 -18.53 5.53
C THR A 244 18.49 -18.09 4.15
N VAL A 245 17.99 -16.88 4.01
CA VAL A 245 17.68 -16.22 2.73
C VAL A 245 18.67 -15.10 2.46
N ALA A 246 18.88 -14.77 1.18
CA ALA A 246 19.72 -13.67 0.74
C ALA A 246 18.88 -12.65 -0.01
N LEU A 247 19.11 -11.36 0.25
CA LEU A 247 18.50 -10.28 -0.52
C LEU A 247 19.31 -10.08 -1.81
N LYS A 248 18.66 -10.29 -2.95
CA LYS A 248 19.24 -10.01 -4.26
C LYS A 248 18.78 -8.63 -4.71
N TYR A 249 19.71 -7.86 -5.26
CA TYR A 249 19.42 -6.54 -5.79
C TYR A 249 20.36 -6.21 -6.95
N THR A 250 19.97 -5.26 -7.77
CA THR A 250 20.81 -4.65 -8.82
C THR A 250 21.05 -3.20 -8.44
N PHE A 251 22.31 -2.81 -8.30
CA PHE A 251 22.71 -1.42 -8.09
C PHE A 251 22.66 -0.66 -9.42
N ASN A 252 22.07 0.53 -9.41
CA ASN A 252 21.99 1.40 -10.57
C ASN A 252 22.36 2.83 -10.19
N ASP A 253 23.20 3.46 -11.00
CA ASP A 253 23.60 4.86 -10.83
C ASP A 253 23.66 5.53 -12.21
N GLU A 254 22.90 6.61 -12.39
CA GLU A 254 22.67 7.22 -13.70
C GLU A 254 23.90 7.99 -14.22
N ASP A 255 24.71 8.56 -13.34
CA ASP A 255 25.91 9.31 -13.69
C ASP A 255 27.22 8.52 -13.54
N GLY A 256 27.08 7.23 -13.23
CA GLY A 256 28.11 6.20 -13.39
C GLY A 256 29.02 6.05 -12.18
N ASP A 257 28.56 6.44 -10.99
CA ASP A 257 29.28 6.22 -9.75
C ASP A 257 29.39 4.73 -9.40
N GLU A 258 30.54 4.32 -8.86
CA GLU A 258 30.79 2.92 -8.53
C GLU A 258 30.16 2.55 -7.18
N GLU A 259 29.56 1.36 -7.07
CA GLU A 259 28.97 0.89 -5.80
C GLU A 259 30.02 0.70 -4.68
N ASP A 260 29.68 1.16 -3.48
CA ASP A 260 30.33 0.85 -2.21
C ASP A 260 29.55 -0.23 -1.44
N THR A 261 29.81 -1.49 -1.79
CA THR A 261 29.20 -2.65 -1.14
C THR A 261 29.55 -2.77 0.35
N SER A 262 30.60 -2.08 0.83
CA SER A 262 31.01 -2.11 2.24
C SER A 262 30.19 -1.17 3.13
N LYS A 263 29.53 -0.17 2.52
CA LYS A 263 28.68 0.81 3.21
C LYS A 263 27.20 0.61 2.94
N SER A 264 26.84 -0.12 1.88
CA SER A 264 25.45 -0.45 1.59
C SER A 264 24.79 -1.13 2.79
N LEU A 265 23.65 -0.61 3.21
CA LEU A 265 22.98 -1.02 4.45
C LEU A 265 21.82 -1.95 4.14
N PHE A 266 21.77 -3.11 4.80
CA PHE A 266 20.64 -4.01 4.72
C PHE A 266 19.76 -3.88 5.95
N THR A 267 18.45 -3.79 5.74
CA THR A 267 17.45 -3.80 6.81
C THR A 267 16.47 -4.94 6.58
N TRP A 268 16.19 -5.71 7.62
CA TRP A 268 15.18 -6.77 7.58
C TRP A 268 13.99 -6.41 8.47
N TYR A 269 12.79 -6.73 8.00
CA TYR A 269 11.54 -6.53 8.72
C TYR A 269 10.78 -7.85 8.82
N VAL A 270 10.35 -8.19 10.04
CA VAL A 270 9.43 -9.30 10.31
C VAL A 270 8.13 -8.72 10.85
N GLY A 271 7.03 -8.90 10.11
CA GLY A 271 5.84 -8.06 10.27
C GLY A 271 6.23 -6.60 10.08
N ASP A 272 5.88 -5.75 11.05
CA ASP A 272 6.29 -4.34 11.05
C ASP A 272 7.53 -4.07 11.92
N GLN A 273 8.12 -5.11 12.52
CA GLN A 273 9.27 -4.97 13.42
C GLN A 273 10.58 -5.05 12.64
N LYS A 274 11.39 -3.98 12.77
CA LYS A 274 12.76 -3.94 12.26
C LYS A 274 13.65 -4.88 13.07
N GLN A 275 14.41 -5.71 12.37
CA GLN A 275 15.36 -6.64 12.95
C GLN A 275 16.74 -6.00 13.10
N SER A 276 17.55 -6.51 14.03
CA SER A 276 18.91 -6.03 14.30
C SER A 276 19.96 -6.51 13.30
N ASN A 277 19.61 -7.48 12.44
CA ASN A 277 20.53 -7.97 11.42
C ASN A 277 20.75 -6.92 10.31
N HIS A 278 22.02 -6.65 10.01
CA HIS A 278 22.43 -5.70 8.98
C HIS A 278 23.16 -6.35 7.79
N GLY A 279 23.23 -7.68 7.76
CA GLY A 279 23.84 -8.41 6.63
C GLY A 279 22.87 -8.60 5.46
N GLN A 280 23.43 -8.86 4.27
CA GLN A 280 22.68 -9.20 3.05
C GLN A 280 21.89 -10.52 3.18
N THR A 281 22.17 -11.32 4.19
CA THR A 281 21.46 -12.58 4.47
C THR A 281 20.73 -12.52 5.81
N PHE A 282 19.58 -13.18 5.90
CA PHE A 282 18.81 -13.30 7.13
C PHE A 282 18.30 -14.72 7.33
N THR A 283 18.33 -15.20 8.56
CA THR A 283 17.78 -16.52 8.93
C THR A 283 16.63 -16.28 9.90
N PRO A 284 15.36 -16.43 9.47
CA PRO A 284 14.24 -16.22 10.36
C PRO A 284 14.23 -17.26 11.48
N ASP A 285 14.03 -16.82 12.72
CA ASP A 285 13.90 -17.75 13.84
C ASP A 285 12.57 -18.51 13.81
N LYS A 286 12.48 -19.62 14.54
CA LYS A 286 11.26 -20.43 14.62
C LYS A 286 10.03 -19.64 15.10
N ASN A 287 10.22 -18.70 16.01
CA ASN A 287 9.15 -17.84 16.54
C ASN A 287 8.66 -16.77 15.54
N MET A 288 9.37 -16.56 14.44
CA MET A 288 9.00 -15.63 13.36
C MET A 288 8.08 -16.29 12.34
N ALA A 289 7.87 -17.61 12.40
CA ALA A 289 6.94 -18.31 11.52
C ALA A 289 5.55 -17.66 11.57
N LEU A 290 4.85 -17.71 10.43
CA LEU A 290 3.55 -17.11 10.19
C LEU A 290 3.51 -15.58 10.21
N ASN A 291 4.65 -14.90 10.33
CA ASN A 291 4.79 -13.48 10.04
C ASN A 291 5.28 -13.25 8.61
N THR A 292 5.22 -11.99 8.15
CA THR A 292 5.77 -11.62 6.83
C THR A 292 7.21 -11.15 6.94
N LEU A 293 8.07 -11.51 5.99
CA LEU A 293 9.44 -11.04 5.84
C LEU A 293 9.52 -10.01 4.71
N LYS A 294 10.25 -8.92 4.94
CA LYS A 294 10.64 -7.94 3.93
C LYS A 294 12.11 -7.58 4.11
N GLY A 295 12.90 -7.64 3.04
CA GLY A 295 14.29 -7.19 3.02
C GLY A 295 14.42 -5.87 2.26
N CYS A 296 15.23 -4.97 2.79
CA CYS A 296 15.49 -3.65 2.22
C CYS A 296 16.99 -3.38 2.12
N ILE A 297 17.36 -2.53 1.17
CA ILE A 297 18.73 -2.04 0.99
C ILE A 297 18.73 -0.51 0.82
N THR A 298 19.71 0.14 1.43
CA THR A 298 20.12 1.51 1.10
C THR A 298 21.45 1.42 0.35
N PRO A 299 21.49 1.64 -0.98
CA PRO A 299 22.72 1.55 -1.75
C PRO A 299 23.64 2.73 -1.45
N TYR A 300 24.96 2.49 -1.55
CA TYR A 300 25.97 3.53 -1.40
C TYR A 300 26.90 3.55 -2.60
N SER A 301 27.29 4.74 -3.03
CA SER A 301 28.32 4.98 -4.04
C SER A 301 29.68 5.29 -3.39
N LYS A 302 30.76 4.78 -3.99
CA LYS A 302 32.15 5.09 -3.63
C LYS A 302 32.50 6.52 -4.02
N THR A 303 32.06 6.93 -5.21
CA THR A 303 32.31 8.23 -5.81
C THR A 303 31.02 9.03 -5.90
N GLY A 304 31.15 10.34 -6.15
CA GLY A 304 30.05 11.27 -6.33
C GLY A 304 29.38 11.71 -5.03
N SER A 305 28.45 12.65 -5.18
CA SER A 305 27.59 13.14 -4.10
C SER A 305 26.21 13.45 -4.66
N PRO A 306 25.11 12.91 -4.09
CA PRO A 306 25.04 12.21 -2.81
C PRO A 306 25.52 10.75 -2.83
N LYS A 307 26.25 10.32 -1.78
CA LYS A 307 26.76 8.94 -1.67
C LYS A 307 25.72 7.90 -1.29
N ALA A 308 24.60 8.29 -0.68
CA ALA A 308 23.59 7.38 -0.17
C ALA A 308 22.32 7.51 -0.99
N GLY A 309 21.79 6.38 -1.45
CA GLY A 309 20.48 6.29 -2.07
C GLY A 309 19.35 6.26 -1.04
N GLU A 310 18.12 6.16 -1.54
CA GLU A 310 16.96 5.86 -0.70
C GLU A 310 16.86 4.36 -0.37
N GLU A 311 16.22 4.02 0.75
CA GLU A 311 15.95 2.63 1.12
C GLU A 311 14.88 2.04 0.19
N THR A 312 15.22 0.95 -0.50
CA THR A 312 14.30 0.20 -1.37
C THR A 312 14.11 -1.21 -0.83
N CYS A 313 12.90 -1.75 -0.92
CA CYS A 313 12.53 -3.04 -0.36
C CYS A 313 11.86 -3.96 -1.39
N ASN A 314 11.96 -5.27 -1.18
CA ASN A 314 11.15 -6.24 -1.90
C ASN A 314 9.71 -6.37 -1.32
N GLN A 315 8.89 -7.19 -1.97
CA GLN A 315 7.54 -7.49 -1.48
C GLN A 315 7.59 -8.35 -0.20
N ARG A 316 6.55 -8.20 0.62
CA ARG A 316 6.38 -9.02 1.82
C ARG A 316 6.06 -10.47 1.44
N THR A 317 6.79 -11.43 1.99
CA THR A 317 6.51 -12.87 1.85
C THR A 317 6.17 -13.50 3.19
N LEU A 318 5.31 -14.52 3.23
CA LEU A 318 5.06 -15.29 4.45
C LEU A 318 6.30 -16.14 4.82
N ILE A 319 6.62 -16.22 6.11
CA ILE A 319 7.60 -17.14 6.66
C ILE A 319 6.86 -18.42 7.09
N TYR A 320 7.13 -19.54 6.43
CA TYR A 320 6.57 -20.83 6.79
C TYR A 320 7.37 -21.49 7.94
N SER A 321 6.72 -22.36 8.68
CA SER A 321 7.35 -23.20 9.70
C SER A 321 8.33 -24.19 9.07
N SER A 322 9.47 -24.43 9.70
CA SER A 322 10.31 -25.60 9.43
C SER A 322 9.84 -26.87 10.13
N ASP A 323 9.07 -26.70 11.22
CA ASP A 323 8.60 -27.82 12.03
C ASP A 323 7.36 -28.43 11.36
N PRO A 324 7.23 -29.77 11.36
CA PRO A 324 6.05 -30.44 10.82
C PRO A 324 4.77 -29.91 11.48
N SER A 325 3.80 -29.54 10.66
CA SER A 325 2.45 -29.18 11.06
C SER A 325 1.48 -30.09 10.32
N ALA A 326 0.33 -30.35 10.94
CA ALA A 326 -0.81 -30.87 10.21
C ALA A 326 -1.49 -29.69 9.45
N PRO A 327 -2.17 -29.97 8.34
CA PRO A 327 -2.84 -28.95 7.55
C PRO A 327 -4.16 -28.52 8.19
N GLU A 328 -4.66 -27.39 7.74
CA GLU A 328 -5.89 -26.75 8.22
C GLU A 328 -6.78 -26.40 7.02
N ALA A 329 -8.10 -26.58 7.19
CA ALA A 329 -9.10 -26.18 6.22
C ALA A 329 -9.79 -24.93 6.76
N THR A 330 -9.70 -23.84 6.00
CA THR A 330 -10.28 -22.55 6.36
C THR A 330 -11.27 -22.10 5.29
N GLU A 331 -12.04 -21.04 5.56
CA GLU A 331 -12.99 -20.45 4.60
C GLU A 331 -13.91 -21.46 3.93
N LEU A 332 -14.49 -22.36 4.73
CA LEU A 332 -15.45 -23.31 4.22
C LEU A 332 -16.71 -22.57 3.73
N HIS A 333 -17.23 -22.99 2.58
CA HIS A 333 -18.46 -22.47 1.99
C HIS A 333 -19.30 -23.58 1.37
N ILE A 334 -20.64 -23.47 1.49
CA ILE A 334 -21.60 -24.31 0.76
C ILE A 334 -22.20 -23.46 -0.36
N SER A 335 -21.91 -23.83 -1.60
CA SER A 335 -22.52 -23.22 -2.79
C SER A 335 -23.65 -24.07 -3.33
N GLY A 336 -24.55 -23.46 -4.11
CA GLY A 336 -25.71 -24.12 -4.68
C GLY A 336 -26.98 -23.93 -3.85
N ALA A 337 -28.10 -24.24 -4.48
CA ALA A 337 -29.42 -24.04 -3.91
C ALA A 337 -29.79 -25.25 -3.04
N LYS A 338 -30.18 -25.03 -1.79
CA LYS A 338 -30.38 -26.08 -0.78
C LYS A 338 -31.80 -26.64 -0.82
N PHE A 339 -32.13 -27.19 -1.98
CA PHE A 339 -33.44 -27.69 -2.35
C PHE A 339 -33.32 -29.14 -2.80
N GLU A 340 -34.35 -29.96 -2.54
CA GLU A 340 -34.51 -31.30 -3.10
C GLU A 340 -34.22 -31.29 -4.61
N GLY A 341 -33.44 -32.29 -5.04
CA GLY A 341 -32.98 -32.47 -6.41
C GLY A 341 -31.88 -31.51 -6.86
N HIS A 342 -31.50 -30.51 -6.05
CA HIS A 342 -30.44 -29.58 -6.38
C HIS A 342 -29.10 -30.03 -5.79
N LYS A 343 -28.04 -29.77 -6.56
CA LYS A 343 -26.67 -30.06 -6.15
C LYS A 343 -26.10 -28.88 -5.36
N VAL A 344 -25.60 -29.18 -4.17
CA VAL A 344 -24.71 -28.31 -3.40
C VAL A 344 -23.26 -28.73 -3.58
N THR A 345 -22.34 -27.78 -3.49
CA THR A 345 -20.90 -28.03 -3.64
C THR A 345 -20.14 -27.28 -2.58
N GLY A 346 -19.27 -28.00 -1.87
CA GLY A 346 -18.43 -27.47 -0.83
C GLY A 346 -17.16 -26.89 -1.42
N SER A 347 -16.63 -25.85 -0.78
CA SER A 347 -15.30 -25.31 -1.06
C SER A 347 -14.64 -24.92 0.25
N TYR A 348 -13.31 -24.93 0.26
CA TYR A 348 -12.49 -24.52 1.40
C TYR A 348 -11.14 -24.04 0.87
N GLN A 349 -10.41 -23.31 1.70
CA GLN A 349 -9.00 -23.02 1.49
C GLN A 349 -8.14 -23.99 2.30
N TYR A 350 -7.18 -24.62 1.64
CA TYR A 350 -6.16 -25.42 2.29
C TYR A 350 -5.03 -24.52 2.78
N PHE A 351 -4.59 -24.73 4.02
CA PHE A 351 -3.44 -24.04 4.58
C PHE A 351 -2.58 -25.01 5.37
N ASP A 352 -1.28 -24.98 5.13
CA ASP A 352 -0.32 -25.74 5.92
C ASP A 352 0.83 -24.82 6.38
N LYS A 353 1.18 -24.89 7.67
CA LYS A 353 2.14 -23.96 8.27
C LYS A 353 3.55 -24.19 7.74
N ASN A 354 3.92 -25.40 7.37
CA ASN A 354 5.20 -25.74 6.75
C ASN A 354 5.15 -25.76 5.22
N HIS A 355 4.03 -25.34 4.63
CA HIS A 355 3.79 -25.26 3.19
C HIS A 355 3.88 -26.62 2.50
N ASP A 356 3.44 -27.68 3.18
CA ASP A 356 3.30 -28.98 2.54
C ASP A 356 2.07 -28.95 1.62
N PRO A 357 2.17 -29.46 0.37
CA PRO A 357 1.08 -29.41 -0.58
C PRO A 357 -0.07 -30.30 -0.14
N GLU A 358 -1.28 -29.87 -0.51
CA GLU A 358 -2.50 -30.66 -0.30
C GLU A 358 -2.43 -32.01 -1.02
N SER A 359 -2.98 -33.04 -0.38
CA SER A 359 -3.16 -34.38 -0.92
C SER A 359 -4.66 -34.78 -0.95
N ASN A 360 -4.99 -36.03 -0.64
CA ASN A 360 -6.34 -36.57 -0.69
C ASN A 360 -7.16 -36.15 0.54
N SER A 361 -7.49 -34.86 0.64
CA SER A 361 -8.42 -34.33 1.65
C SER A 361 -9.77 -35.06 1.60
N MET A 362 -10.37 -35.28 2.76
CA MET A 362 -11.63 -36.02 2.90
C MET A 362 -12.78 -35.07 3.19
N TYR A 363 -13.96 -35.43 2.67
CA TYR A 363 -15.17 -34.62 2.78
C TYR A 363 -16.30 -35.45 3.39
N GLU A 364 -17.18 -34.79 4.14
CA GLU A 364 -18.42 -35.39 4.62
C GLU A 364 -19.56 -34.37 4.52
N TRP A 365 -20.69 -34.81 3.95
CA TRP A 365 -21.95 -34.10 4.03
C TRP A 365 -22.85 -34.77 5.05
N ARG A 366 -23.40 -33.97 5.98
CA ARG A 366 -24.25 -34.44 7.05
C ARG A 366 -25.59 -33.72 7.05
N ILE A 367 -26.68 -34.46 7.21
CA ILE A 367 -28.02 -33.93 7.36
C ILE A 367 -28.45 -34.08 8.82
N HIS A 368 -28.75 -32.97 9.47
CA HIS A 368 -29.27 -32.91 10.83
C HIS A 368 -30.79 -32.73 10.75
N ARG A 369 -31.57 -33.64 11.36
CA ARG A 369 -33.04 -33.61 11.36
C ARG A 369 -33.56 -33.21 12.75
N GLU A 370 -34.56 -32.34 12.79
CA GLU A 370 -35.12 -31.73 14.02
C GLU A 370 -34.11 -30.89 14.86
N THR A 371 -34.58 -30.31 15.97
CA THR A 371 -33.81 -29.37 16.82
C THR A 371 -32.68 -30.00 17.65
N ASP A 372 -32.51 -31.32 17.62
CA ASP A 372 -31.42 -31.98 18.32
C ASP A 372 -30.18 -31.99 17.42
N THR A 373 -29.35 -30.95 17.56
CA THR A 373 -28.22 -30.66 16.67
C THR A 373 -27.07 -31.68 16.73
N ASN A 374 -27.22 -32.75 17.50
CA ASN A 374 -26.22 -33.79 17.72
C ASN A 374 -26.51 -35.10 16.98
N ASP A 375 -27.72 -35.29 16.44
CA ASP A 375 -28.06 -36.44 15.60
C ASP A 375 -27.98 -36.06 14.13
N TYR A 376 -27.20 -36.81 13.35
CA TYR A 376 -26.99 -36.55 11.93
C TYR A 376 -26.81 -37.84 11.12
N GLU A 377 -27.17 -37.76 9.84
CA GLU A 377 -26.89 -38.80 8.86
C GLU A 377 -25.79 -38.31 7.90
N ILE A 378 -24.75 -39.12 7.70
CA ILE A 378 -23.75 -38.87 6.64
C ILE A 378 -24.36 -39.30 5.30
N VAL A 379 -24.48 -38.36 4.38
CA VAL A 379 -25.16 -38.57 3.08
C VAL A 379 -24.22 -38.60 1.89
N SER A 380 -22.99 -38.10 2.02
CA SER A 380 -21.98 -38.13 0.95
C SER A 380 -20.56 -37.92 1.50
N HIS A 381 -19.57 -38.45 0.79
CA HIS A 381 -18.14 -38.16 1.00
C HIS A 381 -17.50 -37.44 -0.20
N ASP A 382 -18.30 -37.07 -1.20
CA ASP A 382 -17.84 -36.29 -2.34
C ASP A 382 -17.83 -34.80 -2.01
N LEU A 383 -17.09 -34.00 -2.78
CA LEU A 383 -17.09 -32.54 -2.67
C LEU A 383 -18.47 -31.92 -2.97
N SER A 384 -19.38 -32.68 -3.57
CA SER A 384 -20.74 -32.26 -3.88
C SER A 384 -21.78 -33.28 -3.41
N TYR A 385 -22.98 -32.79 -3.13
CA TYR A 385 -24.12 -33.62 -2.74
C TYR A 385 -25.39 -33.12 -3.43
N THR A 386 -26.26 -34.02 -3.86
CA THR A 386 -27.58 -33.66 -4.40
C THR A 386 -28.64 -34.00 -3.36
N LEU A 387 -29.35 -32.99 -2.87
CA LEU A 387 -30.33 -33.16 -1.81
C LEU A 387 -31.45 -34.12 -2.24
N GLN A 388 -31.79 -35.05 -1.36
CA GLN A 388 -32.81 -36.07 -1.55
C GLN A 388 -34.14 -35.64 -0.92
N LYS A 389 -35.22 -36.34 -1.29
CA LYS A 389 -36.60 -36.08 -0.81
C LYS A 389 -36.77 -36.09 0.71
N GLY A 390 -35.88 -36.75 1.45
CA GLY A 390 -35.90 -36.84 2.92
C GLY A 390 -35.02 -35.82 3.65
N ASP A 391 -34.28 -34.98 2.92
CA ASP A 391 -33.36 -34.01 3.53
C ASP A 391 -34.09 -32.73 3.92
N GLU A 392 -35.13 -32.38 3.18
CA GLU A 392 -35.96 -31.21 3.47
C GLU A 392 -36.84 -31.44 4.71
N GLY A 393 -36.98 -30.40 5.52
CA GLY A 393 -37.81 -30.43 6.71
C GLY A 393 -37.65 -29.17 7.55
N ARG A 394 -38.64 -28.90 8.40
CA ARG A 394 -38.59 -27.75 9.31
C ARG A 394 -37.39 -27.87 10.24
N GLY A 395 -36.46 -26.92 10.11
CA GLY A 395 -35.27 -26.86 10.96
C GLY A 395 -34.16 -27.83 10.57
N ASN A 396 -34.32 -28.60 9.48
CA ASN A 396 -33.25 -29.45 8.98
C ASN A 396 -32.10 -28.55 8.50
N THR A 397 -30.88 -28.99 8.78
CA THR A 397 -29.66 -28.30 8.36
C THR A 397 -28.73 -29.25 7.64
N ILE A 398 -27.93 -28.68 6.74
CA ILE A 398 -26.88 -29.38 6.02
C ILE A 398 -25.54 -28.90 6.56
N GLU A 399 -24.65 -29.83 6.87
CA GLU A 399 -23.32 -29.59 7.38
C GLU A 399 -22.29 -30.17 6.42
N PHE A 400 -21.32 -29.35 6.02
CA PHE A 400 -20.19 -29.74 5.18
C PHE A 400 -18.94 -29.73 6.03
N CYS A 401 -18.28 -30.89 6.12
CA CYS A 401 -17.07 -31.09 6.88
C CYS A 401 -15.89 -31.44 5.96
N VAL A 402 -14.73 -30.89 6.28
CA VAL A 402 -13.46 -31.13 5.58
C VAL A 402 -12.41 -31.59 6.58
N THR A 403 -11.75 -32.69 6.27
CA THR A 403 -10.50 -33.10 6.91
C THR A 403 -9.40 -32.91 5.89
N PRO A 404 -8.58 -31.84 5.97
CA PRO A 404 -7.52 -31.60 5.00
C PRO A 404 -6.41 -32.62 5.18
N HIS A 405 -5.73 -33.01 4.10
CA HIS A 405 -4.58 -33.91 4.16
C HIS A 405 -3.38 -33.31 3.44
N ASP A 406 -2.21 -33.50 4.02
CA ASP A 406 -0.92 -33.34 3.34
C ASP A 406 -0.36 -34.75 2.98
N ALA A 407 0.88 -34.87 2.53
CA ALA A 407 1.49 -36.15 2.18
C ALA A 407 1.82 -37.08 3.38
N THR A 408 1.84 -36.53 4.59
CA THR A 408 2.34 -37.13 5.83
C THR A 408 1.28 -37.31 6.92
N SER A 409 0.29 -36.41 7.02
CA SER A 409 -0.67 -36.38 8.12
C SER A 409 -2.03 -35.75 7.75
N PRO A 410 -3.12 -36.20 8.38
CA PRO A 410 -4.42 -35.52 8.35
C PRO A 410 -4.45 -34.33 9.31
N GLY A 411 -5.13 -33.26 8.89
CA GLY A 411 -5.54 -32.15 9.74
C GLY A 411 -6.74 -32.47 10.61
N SER A 412 -7.17 -31.47 11.38
CA SER A 412 -8.41 -31.57 12.18
C SER A 412 -9.63 -31.31 11.31
N GLN A 413 -10.70 -32.09 11.51
CA GLN A 413 -11.96 -31.89 10.80
C GLN A 413 -12.57 -30.54 11.16
N THR A 414 -12.91 -29.75 10.15
CA THR A 414 -13.60 -28.46 10.28
C THR A 414 -14.92 -28.53 9.53
N CYS A 415 -16.00 -27.99 10.10
CA CYS A 415 -17.34 -28.06 9.53
C CYS A 415 -18.02 -26.70 9.49
N ILE A 416 -18.89 -26.50 8.50
CA ILE A 416 -19.86 -25.41 8.45
C ILE A 416 -21.27 -25.98 8.31
N LYS A 417 -22.24 -25.31 8.91
CA LYS A 417 -23.64 -25.75 8.94
C LYS A 417 -24.54 -24.63 8.44
N GLU A 418 -25.45 -24.97 7.53
CA GLU A 418 -26.39 -24.03 6.94
C GLU A 418 -27.82 -24.62 6.93
N ASP A 419 -28.81 -23.74 6.92
CA ASP A 419 -30.21 -24.16 6.83
C ASP A 419 -30.53 -24.71 5.44
N ILE A 420 -31.19 -25.86 5.40
CA ILE A 420 -31.86 -26.34 4.18
C ILE A 420 -33.10 -25.46 3.97
N ALA A 421 -33.44 -25.17 2.72
CA ALA A 421 -34.51 -24.23 2.46
C ALA A 421 -35.87 -24.77 2.93
N TRP A 422 -36.50 -24.08 3.87
CA TRP A 422 -37.86 -24.37 4.33
C TRP A 422 -38.59 -23.08 4.68
N PHE A 423 -39.92 -23.13 4.71
CA PHE A 423 -40.72 -21.99 5.16
C PHE A 423 -41.85 -22.40 6.09
N GLU A 424 -42.27 -21.46 6.93
CA GLU A 424 -43.52 -21.53 7.67
C GLU A 424 -44.41 -20.33 7.31
N GLY A 425 -45.69 -20.58 7.07
CA GLY A 425 -46.68 -19.50 6.99
C GLY A 425 -47.04 -19.00 8.40
N LYS A 426 -47.07 -17.68 8.62
CA LYS A 426 -47.60 -17.09 9.86
C LYS A 426 -48.87 -16.29 9.57
N GLY A 427 -49.90 -16.51 10.36
CA GLY A 427 -51.16 -15.77 10.27
C GLY A 427 -52.36 -16.69 10.16
N ARG A 428 -53.41 -16.20 9.51
CA ARG A 428 -54.72 -16.87 9.45
C ARG A 428 -55.02 -17.30 8.02
N PHE A 429 -55.03 -18.61 7.80
CA PHE A 429 -55.26 -19.22 6.48
C PHE A 429 -56.75 -19.50 6.23
N ASP A 430 -57.56 -18.44 6.21
CA ASP A 430 -58.97 -18.50 5.85
C ASP A 430 -59.45 -17.19 5.20
N GLU A 431 -60.74 -17.10 4.90
CA GLU A 431 -61.36 -15.98 4.20
C GLU A 431 -61.32 -14.62 4.91
N THR A 432 -60.82 -14.58 6.14
CA THR A 432 -60.80 -13.36 6.97
C THR A 432 -59.38 -12.89 7.28
N GLY A 433 -58.36 -13.62 6.83
CA GLY A 433 -56.98 -13.46 7.26
C GLY A 433 -55.96 -13.46 6.14
N LYS A 434 -54.71 -13.22 6.52
CA LYS A 434 -53.55 -13.34 5.64
C LYS A 434 -52.53 -14.30 6.24
N VAL A 435 -51.77 -14.97 5.37
CA VAL A 435 -50.60 -15.78 5.75
C VAL A 435 -49.37 -15.16 5.12
N VAL A 436 -48.37 -14.87 5.95
CA VAL A 436 -47.07 -14.34 5.53
C VAL A 436 -46.04 -15.46 5.61
N PRO A 437 -45.36 -15.83 4.51
CA PRO A 437 -44.24 -16.77 4.55
C PRO A 437 -43.07 -16.22 5.37
N VAL A 438 -42.53 -17.04 6.26
CA VAL A 438 -41.24 -16.84 6.91
C VAL A 438 -40.28 -17.87 6.35
N LEU A 439 -39.29 -17.38 5.60
CA LEU A 439 -38.35 -18.20 4.85
C LEU A 439 -37.06 -18.40 5.65
N LYS A 440 -36.51 -19.62 5.62
CA LYS A 440 -35.20 -19.96 6.21
C LYS A 440 -34.41 -20.80 5.21
N GLY A 441 -33.12 -20.52 5.05
CA GLY A 441 -32.27 -21.22 4.06
C GLY A 441 -32.56 -20.90 2.58
N TYR A 442 -33.50 -19.99 2.29
CA TYR A 442 -33.78 -19.54 0.92
C TYR A 442 -32.66 -18.62 0.40
N PRO A 443 -32.25 -18.75 -0.87
CA PRO A 443 -31.34 -17.79 -1.51
C PRO A 443 -32.03 -16.45 -1.74
N SER A 444 -31.27 -15.44 -2.17
CA SER A 444 -31.88 -14.18 -2.61
C SER A 444 -32.75 -14.40 -3.85
N PHE A 445 -33.93 -13.77 -3.88
CA PHE A 445 -34.91 -13.88 -4.95
C PHE A 445 -35.45 -12.51 -5.36
N LYS A 446 -35.94 -12.40 -6.60
CA LYS A 446 -36.47 -11.15 -7.18
C LYS A 446 -37.98 -11.01 -6.98
N SER A 447 -38.69 -12.13 -7.05
CA SER A 447 -40.14 -12.16 -6.86
C SER A 447 -40.60 -13.43 -6.18
N SER A 448 -41.82 -13.41 -5.67
CA SER A 448 -42.50 -14.58 -5.12
C SER A 448 -43.98 -14.58 -5.48
N ASN A 449 -44.60 -15.75 -5.48
CA ASN A 449 -46.02 -15.95 -5.79
C ASN A 449 -46.55 -17.21 -5.12
N TRP A 450 -47.87 -17.39 -5.18
CA TRP A 450 -48.54 -18.61 -4.75
C TRP A 450 -49.14 -19.35 -5.95
N GLU A 451 -48.97 -20.67 -5.95
CA GLU A 451 -49.45 -21.57 -7.01
C GLU A 451 -50.27 -22.72 -6.43
N SER A 452 -51.21 -23.25 -7.21
CA SER A 452 -51.85 -24.51 -6.91
C SER A 452 -50.96 -25.68 -7.31
N MET A 453 -51.10 -26.83 -6.64
CA MET A 453 -50.26 -27.99 -6.90
C MET A 453 -50.40 -28.62 -8.29
N ASP A 454 -51.54 -28.43 -8.94
CA ASP A 454 -51.72 -28.83 -10.35
C ASP A 454 -51.09 -27.82 -11.34
N GLY A 455 -50.53 -26.71 -10.85
CA GLY A 455 -49.98 -25.61 -11.64
C GLY A 455 -51.03 -24.83 -12.43
N GLY A 456 -52.32 -25.10 -12.20
CA GLY A 456 -53.43 -24.51 -12.96
C GLY A 456 -53.80 -23.09 -12.52
N MET A 457 -53.40 -22.68 -11.32
CA MET A 457 -53.77 -21.39 -10.72
C MET A 457 -52.58 -20.73 -10.05
N TRP A 458 -52.46 -19.42 -10.22
CA TRP A 458 -51.41 -18.60 -9.66
C TRP A 458 -51.98 -17.24 -9.21
N ALA A 459 -51.51 -16.72 -8.09
CA ALA A 459 -51.92 -15.41 -7.56
C ALA A 459 -50.95 -14.93 -6.48
N PHE A 460 -51.27 -13.76 -5.91
CA PHE A 460 -50.56 -13.20 -4.75
C PHE A 460 -49.07 -13.07 -5.02
N ASN A 461 -48.71 -12.26 -6.03
CA ASN A 461 -47.33 -12.02 -6.41
C ASN A 461 -46.74 -10.80 -5.68
N SER A 462 -45.45 -10.88 -5.37
CA SER A 462 -44.61 -9.78 -4.93
C SER A 462 -43.43 -9.68 -5.89
N VAL A 463 -43.24 -8.52 -6.49
CA VAL A 463 -42.10 -8.22 -7.38
C VAL A 463 -40.94 -7.54 -6.63
N ASN A 464 -41.09 -7.39 -5.31
CA ASN A 464 -40.06 -6.79 -4.48
C ASN A 464 -39.03 -7.87 -4.10
N PRO A 465 -37.73 -7.64 -4.36
CA PRO A 465 -36.68 -8.59 -4.02
C PRO A 465 -36.70 -8.97 -2.54
N ASN A 466 -36.53 -10.26 -2.27
CA ASN A 466 -36.50 -10.85 -0.92
C ASN A 466 -37.75 -10.56 -0.06
N SER A 467 -38.87 -10.18 -0.69
CA SER A 467 -40.12 -9.87 -0.01
C SER A 467 -41.17 -10.95 -0.32
N PRO A 468 -41.41 -11.91 0.60
CA PRO A 468 -42.36 -12.98 0.38
C PRO A 468 -43.79 -12.44 0.30
N ALA A 469 -44.49 -12.80 -0.78
CA ALA A 469 -45.86 -12.37 -1.00
C ALA A 469 -46.81 -12.99 0.04
N PRO A 470 -47.65 -12.20 0.72
CA PRO A 470 -48.64 -12.74 1.63
C PRO A 470 -49.77 -13.41 0.84
N PHE A 471 -50.20 -14.58 1.29
CA PHE A 471 -51.47 -15.16 0.84
C PHE A 471 -52.61 -14.38 1.50
N ASP A 472 -53.40 -13.65 0.72
CA ASP A 472 -54.51 -12.85 1.24
C ASP A 472 -55.84 -13.57 1.07
N GLY A 473 -56.29 -14.25 2.13
CA GLY A 473 -57.54 -14.99 2.14
C GLY A 473 -58.79 -14.11 2.02
N THR A 474 -58.68 -12.80 2.30
CA THR A 474 -59.78 -11.84 2.12
C THR A 474 -60.02 -11.50 0.64
N SER A 475 -59.03 -11.76 -0.21
CA SER A 475 -59.11 -11.51 -1.64
C SER A 475 -60.06 -12.49 -2.33
N VAL A 476 -60.79 -12.00 -3.34
CA VAL A 476 -61.59 -12.86 -4.23
C VAL A 476 -60.72 -13.90 -4.95
N LEU A 477 -59.43 -13.62 -5.17
CA LEU A 477 -58.48 -14.54 -5.79
C LEU A 477 -58.16 -15.75 -4.92
N ALA A 478 -58.30 -15.66 -3.60
CA ALA A 478 -58.10 -16.80 -2.69
C ALA A 478 -59.08 -17.95 -3.00
N SER A 479 -60.23 -17.63 -3.59
CA SER A 479 -61.23 -18.62 -4.00
C SER A 479 -60.74 -19.57 -5.09
N LEU A 480 -59.68 -19.20 -5.83
CA LEU A 480 -59.03 -20.06 -6.82
C LEU A 480 -58.40 -21.27 -6.11
N PHE A 481 -57.66 -21.07 -5.03
CA PHE A 481 -56.89 -22.12 -4.33
C PHE A 481 -57.71 -23.08 -3.45
N ARG A 482 -59.04 -23.09 -3.59
CA ARG A 482 -59.92 -23.87 -2.71
C ARG A 482 -59.79 -25.37 -2.97
N GLY A 483 -59.53 -26.11 -1.90
CA GLY A 483 -59.44 -27.58 -1.94
C GLY A 483 -58.29 -28.13 -2.78
N GLN A 484 -57.31 -27.29 -3.10
CA GLN A 484 -56.04 -27.70 -3.67
C GLN A 484 -54.88 -27.27 -2.77
N PRO A 485 -53.87 -28.12 -2.58
CA PRO A 485 -52.68 -27.73 -1.86
C PRO A 485 -52.01 -26.53 -2.52
N VAL A 486 -51.50 -25.64 -1.69
CA VAL A 486 -50.88 -24.39 -2.12
C VAL A 486 -49.37 -24.48 -2.02
N LEU A 487 -48.69 -23.95 -3.03
CA LEU A 487 -47.25 -23.80 -3.07
C LEU A 487 -46.89 -22.34 -2.95
N PHE A 488 -45.87 -22.07 -2.14
CA PHE A 488 -45.16 -20.81 -2.18
C PHE A 488 -43.99 -20.95 -3.14
N CYS A 489 -43.89 -20.04 -4.10
CA CYS A 489 -42.88 -20.05 -5.14
C CYS A 489 -42.02 -18.79 -5.04
N ILE A 490 -40.71 -18.96 -5.25
CA ILE A 490 -39.77 -17.86 -5.45
C ILE A 490 -39.15 -17.94 -6.85
N ASP A 491 -38.76 -16.78 -7.35
CA ASP A 491 -38.06 -16.63 -8.62
C ASP A 491 -36.74 -15.88 -8.41
N LEU A 492 -35.64 -16.49 -8.86
CA LEU A 492 -34.30 -15.94 -8.72
C LEU A 492 -34.00 -14.79 -9.72
N ASN A 493 -34.67 -14.76 -10.88
CA ASN A 493 -34.40 -13.86 -12.00
C ASN A 493 -35.49 -12.80 -12.24
N GLY A 494 -36.67 -12.96 -11.63
CA GLY A 494 -37.72 -11.94 -11.63
C GLY A 494 -38.72 -12.02 -12.78
N GLU A 495 -38.83 -13.17 -13.44
CA GLU A 495 -39.88 -13.41 -14.43
C GLU A 495 -40.94 -14.38 -13.89
N PRO A 496 -42.05 -13.89 -13.32
CA PRO A 496 -43.03 -14.68 -12.55
C PRO A 496 -43.75 -15.83 -13.29
N ASN A 497 -43.25 -16.33 -14.43
CA ASN A 497 -43.76 -17.46 -15.20
C ASN A 497 -42.66 -18.32 -15.88
N SER A 498 -41.36 -18.08 -15.64
CA SER A 498 -40.30 -18.89 -16.25
C SER A 498 -40.05 -20.17 -15.42
N LYS A 499 -40.58 -21.31 -15.88
CA LYS A 499 -40.41 -22.62 -15.20
C LYS A 499 -38.95 -23.07 -15.02
N GLN A 500 -37.98 -22.39 -15.66
CA GLN A 500 -36.58 -22.78 -15.60
C GLN A 500 -35.91 -22.43 -14.26
N ASN A 501 -36.37 -21.41 -13.52
CA ASN A 501 -35.75 -20.96 -12.26
C ASN A 501 -36.75 -20.69 -11.12
N HIS A 502 -37.94 -21.30 -11.19
CA HIS A 502 -38.95 -21.24 -10.15
C HIS A 502 -38.74 -22.32 -9.11
N ILE A 503 -38.73 -21.93 -7.84
CA ILE A 503 -38.60 -22.86 -6.73
C ILE A 503 -39.87 -22.78 -5.91
N CYS A 504 -40.70 -23.81 -6.07
CA CYS A 504 -41.99 -23.93 -5.41
C CYS A 504 -41.94 -24.95 -4.29
N ARG A 505 -42.54 -24.61 -3.15
CA ARG A 505 -42.66 -25.50 -2.00
C ARG A 505 -44.08 -25.53 -1.49
N GLU A 506 -44.59 -26.75 -1.32
CA GLU A 506 -45.89 -26.97 -0.72
C GLU A 506 -45.90 -26.42 0.71
N MET A 507 -46.93 -25.64 1.04
CA MET A 507 -47.16 -25.23 2.40
C MET A 507 -47.68 -26.43 3.20
N LYS A 508 -46.90 -26.85 4.21
CA LYS A 508 -47.24 -27.97 5.10
C LYS A 508 -47.45 -27.53 6.54
N THR A 509 -48.21 -28.31 7.28
CA THR A 509 -48.35 -28.22 8.75
C THR A 509 -47.43 -29.23 9.42
N TYR A 510 -46.85 -28.85 10.55
CA TYR A 510 -45.97 -29.73 11.33
C TYR A 510 -46.67 -30.12 12.63
N SER A 511 -46.45 -31.36 13.11
CA SER A 511 -46.94 -31.82 14.41
C SER A 511 -46.50 -30.84 15.50
N ASN A 512 -47.48 -30.29 16.23
CA ASN A 512 -47.38 -29.19 17.23
C ASN A 512 -47.63 -27.76 16.71
N ASN A 513 -47.71 -27.53 15.40
CA ASN A 513 -48.11 -26.22 14.88
C ASN A 513 -49.62 -26.00 14.97
N LYS A 514 -50.02 -25.22 15.97
CA LYS A 514 -51.23 -24.39 15.92
C LYS A 514 -51.06 -23.33 14.83
N LEU A 515 -51.12 -23.73 13.55
CA LEU A 515 -51.15 -22.80 12.42
C LEU A 515 -52.44 -21.97 12.35
N LEU A 516 -53.23 -21.93 13.43
CA LEU A 516 -54.38 -21.06 13.65
C LEU A 516 -54.53 -20.79 15.16
N THR A 517 -54.24 -19.56 15.58
CA THR A 517 -54.62 -19.04 16.90
C THR A 517 -56.07 -18.59 16.87
N PHE A 518 -56.88 -19.08 17.81
CA PHE A 518 -58.26 -18.63 18.05
C PHE A 518 -58.24 -17.60 19.17
N ASP A 519 -58.65 -16.37 18.88
CA ASP A 519 -58.82 -15.35 19.92
C ASP A 519 -60.05 -15.66 20.78
N ASN A 520 -59.77 -16.07 22.03
CA ASN A 520 -60.55 -15.84 23.26
C ASN A 520 -62.06 -16.10 23.30
N GLN A 521 -62.62 -16.94 22.43
CA GLN A 521 -63.88 -17.61 22.71
C GLN A 521 -63.75 -19.10 22.48
N SER A 522 -64.20 -19.87 23.47
CA SER A 522 -64.12 -21.32 23.55
C SER A 522 -64.80 -22.01 22.37
N PHE A 523 -64.06 -22.21 21.29
CA PHE A 523 -64.22 -23.32 20.39
C PHE A 523 -62.88 -24.05 20.34
N LYS A 524 -62.77 -25.16 21.07
CA LYS A 524 -61.75 -26.18 20.79
C LYS A 524 -62.03 -26.71 19.38
N GLY A 525 -61.40 -26.16 18.33
CA GLY A 525 -61.75 -26.55 16.97
C GLY A 525 -60.65 -26.32 15.95
N LYS A 526 -59.85 -27.36 15.67
CA LYS A 526 -58.99 -27.52 14.48
C LYS A 526 -59.70 -27.00 13.21
N LEU A 527 -59.23 -25.90 12.61
CA LEU A 527 -59.76 -25.40 11.33
C LEU A 527 -58.67 -25.04 10.29
N ALA A 528 -57.48 -25.60 10.43
CA ALA A 528 -56.60 -25.88 9.29
C ALA A 528 -56.75 -27.38 9.13
N ARG A 529 -57.85 -27.80 8.49
CA ARG A 529 -58.17 -29.22 8.38
C ARG A 529 -57.44 -29.74 7.17
N VAL A 530 -56.53 -30.66 7.44
CA VAL A 530 -55.97 -31.65 6.53
C VAL A 530 -56.85 -31.84 5.30
N PHE A 531 -56.29 -31.62 4.11
CA PHE A 531 -57.03 -31.81 2.86
C PHE A 531 -56.63 -33.10 2.13
N ASP A 532 -55.61 -33.80 2.60
CA ASP A 532 -55.19 -35.08 2.04
C ASP A 532 -55.36 -36.18 3.09
N ALA A 533 -56.27 -37.12 2.82
CA ALA A 533 -56.53 -38.27 3.68
C ALA A 533 -55.29 -39.19 3.84
N ASN A 534 -54.31 -39.09 2.93
CA ASN A 534 -53.08 -39.87 2.94
C ASN A 534 -51.90 -39.10 3.55
N ASP A 535 -51.96 -37.77 3.63
CA ASP A 535 -50.90 -36.93 4.23
C ASP A 535 -51.51 -35.77 5.05
N PRO A 536 -51.61 -35.92 6.38
CA PRO A 536 -52.20 -34.92 7.25
C PRO A 536 -51.41 -33.62 7.36
N THR A 537 -50.22 -33.53 6.75
CA THR A 537 -49.43 -32.31 6.75
C THR A 537 -49.86 -31.33 5.65
N ARG A 538 -50.50 -31.80 4.57
CA ARG A 538 -50.85 -30.99 3.39
C ARG A 538 -52.10 -30.14 3.64
N ILE A 539 -52.02 -28.85 3.31
CA ILE A 539 -53.12 -27.89 3.51
C ILE A 539 -53.55 -27.19 2.22
N ALA A 540 -54.86 -26.99 2.08
CA ALA A 540 -55.49 -26.24 1.01
C ALA A 540 -56.28 -25.06 1.59
N PHE A 541 -56.55 -24.04 0.76
CA PHE A 541 -57.37 -22.92 1.23
C PHE A 541 -58.81 -23.38 1.52
N PRO A 542 -59.40 -23.04 2.67
CA PRO A 542 -60.71 -23.55 3.05
C PRO A 542 -61.82 -23.04 2.14
N TYR A 543 -62.83 -23.88 1.95
CA TYR A 543 -64.05 -23.49 1.29
C TYR A 543 -64.87 -22.54 2.18
N LYS A 544 -65.59 -21.60 1.54
CA LYS A 544 -66.55 -20.71 2.21
C LYS A 544 -67.62 -21.57 2.89
N VAL A 545 -67.62 -21.63 4.23
CA VAL A 545 -68.60 -22.41 5.01
C VAL A 545 -70.04 -21.95 4.71
N LYS A 546 -70.22 -20.66 4.39
CA LYS A 546 -71.49 -20.04 4.02
C LYS A 546 -71.28 -19.08 2.83
N LEU A 547 -72.11 -19.21 1.80
CA LEU A 547 -72.16 -18.30 0.65
C LEU A 547 -73.54 -17.67 0.56
N LYS A 548 -73.65 -16.35 0.73
CA LYS A 548 -74.90 -15.62 0.48
C LYS A 548 -74.99 -15.24 -0.99
N VAL A 549 -76.09 -15.61 -1.64
CA VAL A 549 -76.38 -15.26 -3.04
C VAL A 549 -77.71 -14.52 -3.08
N THR A 550 -77.71 -13.32 -3.68
CA THR A 550 -78.90 -12.50 -3.88
C THR A 550 -79.24 -12.44 -5.36
N LYS A 551 -80.44 -12.88 -5.74
CA LYS A 551 -80.95 -12.82 -7.12
C LYS A 551 -82.42 -12.42 -7.08
N GLY A 552 -82.78 -11.33 -7.77
CA GLY A 552 -84.16 -10.83 -7.82
C GLY A 552 -84.78 -10.49 -6.46
N GLY A 553 -84.03 -9.84 -5.56
CA GLY A 553 -84.49 -9.46 -4.21
C GLY A 553 -84.52 -10.58 -3.16
N LYS A 554 -84.23 -11.83 -3.56
CA LYS A 554 -84.20 -12.99 -2.67
C LYS A 554 -82.79 -13.37 -2.31
N THR A 555 -82.50 -13.45 -1.01
CA THR A 555 -81.19 -13.87 -0.51
C THR A 555 -81.26 -15.30 0.05
N LYS A 556 -80.41 -16.18 -0.46
CA LYS A 556 -80.22 -17.54 0.07
C LYS A 556 -78.80 -17.71 0.58
N THR A 557 -78.65 -18.43 1.69
CA THR A 557 -77.35 -18.85 2.22
C THR A 557 -77.12 -20.32 1.87
N PHE A 558 -76.12 -20.57 1.04
CA PHE A 558 -75.64 -21.91 0.70
C PHE A 558 -74.55 -22.31 1.68
N PHE A 559 -74.64 -23.51 2.24
CA PHE A 559 -73.61 -24.08 3.10
C PHE A 559 -72.77 -25.06 2.29
N TRP A 560 -71.46 -25.02 2.46
CA TRP A 560 -70.58 -25.90 1.69
C TRP A 560 -70.88 -27.40 1.98
N PRO A 561 -70.74 -28.32 1.00
CA PRO A 561 -70.86 -29.75 1.24
C PRO A 561 -70.01 -30.19 2.42
N ILE A 562 -70.59 -30.96 3.34
CA ILE A 562 -69.83 -31.49 4.46
C ILE A 562 -68.88 -32.59 3.96
N THR A 563 -67.59 -32.46 4.31
CA THR A 563 -66.59 -33.51 4.07
C THR A 563 -66.73 -34.63 5.09
N TRP A 564 -66.21 -35.82 4.75
CA TRP A 564 -66.20 -36.96 5.66
C TRP A 564 -65.49 -36.62 6.97
N GLU A 565 -64.34 -35.93 6.90
CA GLU A 565 -63.62 -35.50 8.09
C GLU A 565 -64.42 -34.51 8.95
N GLN A 566 -65.11 -33.54 8.33
CA GLN A 566 -65.97 -32.61 9.06
C GLN A 566 -67.12 -33.33 9.75
N LEU A 567 -67.73 -34.30 9.07
CA LEU A 567 -68.79 -35.14 9.63
C LEU A 567 -68.30 -35.92 10.85
N MET A 568 -67.09 -36.49 10.79
CA MET A 568 -66.46 -37.22 11.90
C MET A 568 -66.20 -36.35 13.15
N THR A 569 -66.17 -35.02 13.02
CA THR A 569 -65.96 -34.09 14.15
C THR A 569 -67.24 -33.65 14.86
N LEU A 570 -68.42 -34.06 14.36
CA LEU A 570 -69.68 -33.67 14.98
C LEU A 570 -69.94 -34.50 16.25
N ASP A 571 -70.35 -33.81 17.33
CA ASP A 571 -70.62 -34.45 18.64
C ASP A 571 -71.79 -35.44 18.58
N ASP A 572 -72.76 -35.20 17.68
CA ASP A 572 -73.89 -36.07 17.40
C ASP A 572 -73.54 -37.02 16.24
N ARG A 573 -73.57 -38.34 16.52
CA ARG A 573 -73.12 -39.41 15.60
C ARG A 573 -74.26 -40.16 14.91
N ASP A 574 -75.49 -39.66 15.00
CA ASP A 574 -76.66 -40.28 14.35
C ASP A 574 -76.46 -40.49 12.84
N TRP A 575 -75.61 -39.67 12.20
CA TRP A 575 -75.25 -39.78 10.79
C TRP A 575 -74.50 -41.05 10.39
N GLN A 576 -73.88 -41.77 11.33
CA GLN A 576 -73.10 -42.97 11.02
C GLN A 576 -73.93 -44.08 10.36
N LEU A 577 -75.23 -44.10 10.62
CA LEU A 577 -76.15 -45.10 10.09
C LEU A 577 -76.57 -44.84 8.64
N PHE A 578 -76.40 -43.61 8.14
CA PHE A 578 -76.95 -43.20 6.84
C PHE A 578 -75.95 -42.51 5.90
N ALA A 579 -74.86 -41.97 6.43
CA ALA A 579 -73.78 -41.40 5.62
C ALA A 579 -73.02 -42.47 4.83
N GLU A 580 -72.47 -42.09 3.68
CA GLU A 580 -71.53 -42.88 2.88
C GLU A 580 -70.37 -41.99 2.46
N LYS A 581 -69.16 -42.52 2.58
CA LYS A 581 -67.94 -41.85 2.17
C LYS A 581 -67.82 -41.89 0.65
N TYR A 582 -67.62 -40.73 0.02
CA TYR A 582 -67.41 -40.60 -1.41
C TYR A 582 -66.08 -39.93 -1.69
N HIS A 583 -65.15 -40.66 -2.29
CA HIS A 583 -63.83 -40.15 -2.61
C HIS A 583 -63.85 -39.42 -3.96
N HIS A 584 -63.39 -38.16 -4.00
CA HIS A 584 -63.26 -37.41 -5.25
C HIS A 584 -62.08 -36.42 -5.22
N GLY A 585 -61.07 -36.68 -6.04
CA GLY A 585 -59.80 -35.93 -5.99
C GLY A 585 -59.08 -36.20 -4.68
N VAL A 586 -58.63 -35.15 -3.99
CA VAL A 586 -57.99 -35.27 -2.67
C VAL A 586 -58.97 -35.23 -1.50
N VAL A 587 -60.27 -34.97 -1.74
CA VAL A 587 -61.27 -34.73 -0.69
C VAL A 587 -62.26 -35.89 -0.60
N ASP A 588 -62.54 -36.31 0.63
CA ASP A 588 -63.62 -37.24 0.94
C ASP A 588 -64.90 -36.48 1.27
N TYR A 589 -65.96 -36.69 0.47
CA TYR A 589 -67.28 -36.09 0.63
C TYR A 589 -68.26 -37.06 1.28
N VAL A 590 -69.43 -36.54 1.64
CA VAL A 590 -70.51 -37.31 2.26
C VAL A 590 -71.68 -37.45 1.30
N LYS A 591 -72.12 -38.68 1.08
CA LYS A 591 -73.38 -39.01 0.42
C LYS A 591 -74.42 -39.42 1.45
N MET A 592 -75.66 -38.98 1.26
CA MET A 592 -76.80 -39.37 2.09
C MET A 592 -78.04 -39.60 1.23
N LYS A 593 -78.96 -40.44 1.71
CA LYS A 593 -80.28 -40.51 1.09
C LYS A 593 -81.00 -39.17 1.26
N PRO A 594 -81.88 -38.79 0.32
CA PRO A 594 -82.82 -37.67 0.43
C PRO A 594 -83.28 -37.32 1.84
N ILE A 595 -83.96 -38.24 2.50
CA ILE A 595 -84.59 -38.01 3.79
C ILE A 595 -83.60 -37.82 4.93
N ASP A 596 -82.45 -38.50 4.84
CA ASP A 596 -81.41 -38.46 5.86
C ASP A 596 -80.62 -37.16 5.78
N ALA A 597 -80.29 -36.71 4.56
CA ALA A 597 -79.68 -35.40 4.37
C ALA A 597 -80.63 -34.26 4.73
N GLN A 598 -81.95 -34.45 4.59
CA GLN A 598 -82.94 -33.48 5.04
C GLN A 598 -82.94 -33.32 6.56
N LYS A 599 -82.92 -34.43 7.28
CA LYS A 599 -82.78 -34.44 8.75
C LYS A 599 -81.46 -33.80 9.16
N PHE A 600 -80.37 -34.19 8.51
CA PHE A 600 -79.03 -33.65 8.76
C PHE A 600 -79.01 -32.12 8.62
N CYS A 601 -79.45 -31.58 7.48
CA CYS A 601 -79.47 -30.13 7.25
C CYS A 601 -80.33 -29.39 8.28
N SER A 602 -81.54 -29.90 8.55
CA SER A 602 -82.49 -29.26 9.46
C SER A 602 -81.98 -29.18 10.90
N ASN A 603 -81.26 -30.22 11.35
CA ASN A 603 -80.72 -30.30 12.71
C ASN A 603 -79.42 -29.50 12.86
N TYR A 604 -78.54 -29.58 11.87
CA TYR A 604 -77.18 -29.04 11.99
C TYR A 604 -77.11 -27.55 11.66
N TYR A 605 -77.83 -27.09 10.63
CA TYR A 605 -77.88 -25.68 10.26
C TYR A 605 -79.23 -25.09 10.66
N ARG A 606 -79.27 -24.45 11.84
CA ARG A 606 -80.45 -23.72 12.35
C ARG A 606 -80.98 -22.76 11.26
N ASN A 607 -82.31 -22.57 11.20
CA ASN A 607 -83.09 -21.80 10.21
C ASN A 607 -83.72 -22.62 9.05
N GLY A 608 -84.15 -23.86 9.31
CA GLY A 608 -85.02 -24.61 8.40
C GLY A 608 -84.39 -24.89 7.04
N THR A 609 -83.08 -25.12 7.02
CA THR A 609 -82.33 -25.43 5.80
C THR A 609 -82.80 -26.75 5.19
N PHE A 610 -82.62 -26.89 3.87
CA PHE A 610 -82.98 -28.10 3.14
C PHE A 610 -81.81 -28.53 2.24
N PRO A 611 -81.69 -29.82 1.90
CA PRO A 611 -80.59 -30.31 1.08
C PRO A 611 -80.89 -30.02 -0.38
N MET A 612 -79.91 -29.44 -1.08
CA MET A 612 -79.80 -29.51 -2.53
C MET A 612 -78.90 -30.68 -2.88
N MET A 613 -79.33 -31.52 -3.83
CA MET A 613 -78.71 -32.82 -4.10
C MET A 613 -78.28 -32.95 -5.56
N ARG A 614 -77.33 -33.83 -5.84
CA ARG A 614 -76.88 -34.12 -7.21
C ARG A 614 -76.36 -35.57 -7.32
N GLU A 615 -76.57 -36.19 -8.48
CA GLU A 615 -75.97 -37.50 -8.79
C GLU A 615 -74.45 -37.42 -8.90
N THR A 616 -73.77 -38.50 -8.55
CA THR A 616 -72.31 -38.62 -8.66
C THR A 616 -71.90 -38.77 -10.12
N GLY A 617 -70.97 -37.93 -10.59
CA GLY A 617 -70.32 -37.98 -11.91
C GLY A 617 -68.95 -37.29 -11.85
N ASP A 618 -68.35 -36.96 -13.01
CA ASP A 618 -67.01 -36.32 -13.14
C ASP A 618 -66.93 -34.86 -12.63
N TRP A 619 -67.85 -34.46 -11.75
CA TRP A 619 -68.04 -33.07 -11.33
C TRP A 619 -67.37 -32.81 -9.99
N VAL A 620 -66.49 -31.82 -9.99
CA VAL A 620 -65.85 -31.27 -8.78
C VAL A 620 -66.87 -30.42 -8.00
N PRO A 621 -67.21 -30.73 -6.72
CA PRO A 621 -68.10 -29.93 -5.84
C PRO A 621 -67.67 -28.47 -5.55
N ASN A 622 -66.71 -27.95 -6.31
CA ASN A 622 -65.83 -26.83 -5.98
C ASN A 622 -66.28 -25.53 -6.64
N ARG A 623 -67.21 -25.58 -7.61
CA ARG A 623 -67.66 -24.40 -8.33
C ARG A 623 -68.86 -23.74 -7.63
N PRO A 624 -68.94 -22.40 -7.56
CA PRO A 624 -70.13 -21.69 -7.08
C PRO A 624 -71.43 -22.11 -7.80
N THR A 625 -71.29 -22.61 -9.03
CA THR A 625 -72.38 -23.11 -9.88
C THR A 625 -72.77 -24.57 -9.59
N PHE A 626 -72.10 -25.27 -8.66
CA PHE A 626 -72.32 -26.69 -8.39
C PHE A 626 -73.74 -26.99 -7.88
N PHE A 627 -74.33 -26.05 -7.14
CA PHE A 627 -75.75 -26.02 -6.76
C PHE A 627 -76.43 -24.76 -7.28
N ASP A 628 -76.16 -24.39 -8.53
CA ASP A 628 -77.00 -23.38 -9.18
C ASP A 628 -78.45 -23.88 -9.13
N TYR A 629 -79.34 -23.09 -8.53
CA TYR A 629 -80.75 -23.45 -8.40
C TYR A 629 -81.42 -23.61 -9.77
N GLU A 630 -80.82 -23.08 -10.84
CA GLU A 630 -81.30 -23.22 -12.21
C GLU A 630 -80.67 -24.41 -12.95
N ALA A 631 -79.68 -25.08 -12.35
CA ALA A 631 -79.03 -26.21 -13.00
C ALA A 631 -80.01 -27.39 -13.21
N PRO A 632 -80.01 -27.98 -14.41
CA PRO A 632 -80.94 -29.04 -14.81
C PRO A 632 -80.79 -30.32 -13.97
N ASP A 633 -79.57 -30.63 -13.55
CA ASP A 633 -79.18 -31.87 -12.89
C ASP A 633 -79.17 -31.79 -11.35
N VAL A 634 -79.53 -30.63 -10.80
CA VAL A 634 -79.73 -30.47 -9.36
C VAL A 634 -81.11 -30.98 -8.96
N LEU A 635 -81.10 -31.90 -8.01
CA LEU A 635 -82.27 -32.55 -7.42
C LEU A 635 -82.95 -31.65 -6.39
N ARG A 636 -84.27 -31.48 -6.53
CA ARG A 636 -85.09 -30.53 -5.77
C ARG A 636 -86.26 -31.21 -5.08
N TRP A 637 -86.56 -30.79 -3.84
CA TRP A 637 -87.76 -31.21 -3.12
C TRP A 637 -89.01 -30.57 -3.72
N GLY A 638 -89.95 -31.40 -4.18
CA GLY A 638 -91.30 -30.99 -4.53
C GLY A 638 -92.24 -30.99 -3.33
N PRO A 639 -93.42 -30.35 -3.45
CA PRO A 639 -94.39 -30.21 -2.37
C PRO A 639 -94.99 -31.55 -1.91
N ASN A 640 -94.86 -32.61 -2.70
CA ASN A 640 -95.28 -33.98 -2.35
C ASN A 640 -94.18 -34.82 -1.65
N ARG A 641 -93.15 -34.19 -1.05
CA ARG A 641 -92.00 -34.86 -0.41
C ARG A 641 -91.25 -35.83 -1.35
N LYS A 642 -91.32 -35.61 -2.65
CA LYS A 642 -90.52 -36.35 -3.65
C LYS A 642 -89.48 -35.41 -4.23
N ILE A 643 -88.36 -35.97 -4.66
CA ILE A 643 -87.25 -35.21 -5.23
C ILE A 643 -87.22 -35.40 -6.75
N TYR A 644 -86.95 -34.32 -7.50
CA TYR A 644 -86.92 -34.32 -8.97
C TYR A 644 -85.74 -33.54 -9.53
N ALA A 645 -85.18 -33.99 -10.67
CA ALA A 645 -84.29 -33.23 -11.55
C ALA A 645 -85.10 -32.64 -12.71
N ASN A 646 -84.64 -31.53 -13.33
CA ASN A 646 -85.20 -30.99 -14.57
C ASN A 646 -86.69 -30.56 -14.57
N GLY A 647 -87.28 -30.37 -13.39
CA GLY A 647 -88.70 -30.04 -13.26
C GLY A 647 -88.99 -28.54 -13.21
N VAL A 648 -90.01 -28.08 -13.95
CA VAL A 648 -90.60 -26.75 -13.74
C VAL A 648 -91.79 -26.90 -12.79
N TYR A 649 -91.83 -26.10 -11.73
CA TYR A 649 -92.96 -26.09 -10.79
C TYR A 649 -94.00 -25.07 -11.24
N PHE A 650 -95.21 -25.54 -11.52
CA PHE A 650 -96.35 -24.69 -11.86
C PHE A 650 -97.49 -25.00 -10.89
N GLN A 651 -97.97 -23.98 -10.15
CA GLN A 651 -99.05 -24.11 -9.15
C GLN A 651 -98.87 -25.26 -8.13
N GLY A 652 -97.62 -25.56 -7.74
CA GLY A 652 -97.34 -26.62 -6.79
C GLY A 652 -97.32 -28.03 -7.40
N GLU A 653 -97.48 -28.19 -8.70
CA GLU A 653 -97.23 -29.46 -9.40
C GLU A 653 -95.99 -29.36 -10.28
N MET A 654 -95.25 -30.46 -10.38
CA MET A 654 -93.98 -30.51 -11.08
C MET A 654 -94.20 -31.09 -12.47
N VAL A 655 -93.92 -30.30 -13.51
CA VAL A 655 -94.13 -30.64 -14.92
C VAL A 655 -92.77 -30.91 -15.57
N GLY A 656 -92.61 -32.10 -16.17
CA GLY A 656 -91.46 -32.44 -17.03
C GLY A 656 -90.18 -32.97 -16.34
N GLY A 657 -90.13 -33.09 -15.01
CA GLY A 657 -88.91 -33.53 -14.30
C GLY A 657 -88.78 -35.05 -14.10
N LYS A 658 -87.53 -35.53 -14.06
CA LYS A 658 -87.19 -36.94 -13.74
C LYS A 658 -87.19 -37.14 -12.22
N ARG A 659 -87.95 -38.12 -11.73
CA ARG A 659 -88.02 -38.44 -10.30
C ARG A 659 -86.72 -39.09 -9.82
N ALA A 660 -86.14 -38.55 -8.75
CA ALA A 660 -84.99 -39.14 -8.08
C ALA A 660 -85.41 -40.38 -7.28
N HIS A 661 -84.55 -41.38 -7.23
CA HIS A 661 -84.74 -42.55 -6.37
C HIS A 661 -84.49 -42.15 -4.91
N ILE A 662 -85.48 -42.38 -4.04
CA ILE A 662 -85.43 -41.98 -2.62
C ILE A 662 -84.40 -42.80 -1.81
N ASP A 663 -84.05 -43.98 -2.30
CA ASP A 663 -83.10 -44.88 -1.64
C ASP A 663 -81.65 -44.73 -2.14
N THR A 664 -81.43 -43.95 -3.19
CA THR A 664 -80.09 -43.64 -3.68
C THR A 664 -79.47 -42.56 -2.81
N LYS A 665 -78.18 -42.70 -2.49
CA LYS A 665 -77.43 -41.66 -1.78
C LYS A 665 -76.82 -40.68 -2.77
N TYR A 666 -77.01 -39.39 -2.52
CA TYR A 666 -76.52 -38.31 -3.37
C TYR A 666 -75.53 -37.43 -2.61
N LEU A 667 -74.67 -36.74 -3.35
CA LEU A 667 -73.94 -35.60 -2.80
C LEU A 667 -74.95 -34.50 -2.47
N PHE A 668 -74.72 -33.79 -1.37
CA PHE A 668 -75.64 -32.75 -0.95
C PHE A 668 -74.94 -31.56 -0.28
N SER A 669 -75.63 -30.42 -0.32
CA SER A 669 -75.31 -29.19 0.40
C SER A 669 -76.58 -28.69 1.08
N CYS A 670 -76.45 -28.11 2.26
CA CYS A 670 -77.58 -27.50 2.96
C CYS A 670 -77.78 -26.06 2.47
N VAL A 671 -79.03 -25.64 2.29
CA VAL A 671 -79.37 -24.30 1.80
C VAL A 671 -80.47 -23.70 2.66
N SER A 672 -80.32 -22.43 3.04
CA SER A 672 -81.35 -21.72 3.79
C SER A 672 -82.63 -21.52 2.97
N ARG A 673 -83.76 -21.39 3.66
CA ARG A 673 -84.94 -20.78 3.04
C ARG A 673 -84.61 -19.34 2.66
N SER A 674 -85.28 -18.83 1.63
CA SER A 674 -85.13 -17.43 1.19
C SER A 674 -85.49 -16.52 2.35
N GLU A 675 -84.58 -15.62 2.74
CA GLU A 675 -84.96 -14.44 3.50
C GLU A 675 -85.27 -13.37 2.46
N ASP A 676 -86.52 -12.95 2.37
CA ASP A 676 -86.90 -11.80 1.55
C ASP A 676 -86.18 -10.58 2.13
N THR A 677 -85.25 -10.01 1.36
CA THR A 677 -84.74 -8.68 1.66
C THR A 677 -85.63 -7.70 0.91
N ASN A 678 -86.79 -7.41 1.50
CA ASN A 678 -87.85 -6.48 1.06
C ASN A 678 -88.05 -6.31 -0.45
#